data_AF-A0A7G7W995-F1
#
_entry.id   AF-A0A7G7W995-F1
#
_cell.length_a   1.000
_cell.length_b   1.000
_cell.length_c   1.000
_cell.angle_alpha   90.00
_cell.angle_beta   90.00
_cell.angle_gamma   90.00
#
_symmetry.space_group_name_H-M   'P 1'
#
loop_
_entity.id
_entity.type
_entity.pdbx_description
1 polymer ?
#
loop_
_entity_poly.entity_id
_entity_poly.type
_entity_poly.pdbx_seq_one_letter_code
_entity_poly.pdbx_strand_id
1 'polypeptide(L)'
;MSNTFTLRGWLMTCCVVLLSVLGNRAFAYDVVVAKDGTGNFTTVQAAINAAPTGRTTAYTIFIKNGRYKEKIAVPSNKPFLQLVGESVANTILTYDDGASTPAPGGGTIGTQNSASFSISADDFSALNITFENSFGDGSQAVAVLVNADRAAFKNCRFLGNQDTLYTKGNGTPRHYFRDCYIDGNVDFIFGSSVALFENCVVYAKARTSTGSSFITAANTPAGQTYGYVFKKTKLPANTGGTLYYLGRPWQNSTGSSPLSNNKTVFISSTVGANLLQPAGWVTWDAGTNTSLITYAEFRSRYYSGNLMPTTSRVSWSQQLTPADTAIYNRSAMFGTWDPCTVATGFCASTTPDIAVSNLRAVKGATQATISWNISWAMDQIKYELFRSADNTTFSKVYEVTAATDSLVNFQTTDALPAAGTAYYYYIRASKAGLTTHTTETIQVSSIQTLTATGTLGAFTQYAGTPSATQSYSLSGANLTGNVTVTPPSGYEVSANGGTNWYTSATPLVLTPASNTLPATTISVRLNAAAAGTYAGNITHTSPNATSVSVAVTGSRVTGSAPVSAPLQWWPMKVNNQDSVAVRSAGVTPSVAVLRNLYVSNGTTVPAIKAYSNTFGQAFGVTANGDGSWGTAAGGPGGNLSRRFYEQFTVTAAAGQTLRIDSLLLTSAFYNTSSNTKLAVVYSRSGFVSDSADVIGGRGPAGGLLSTANGAFATPILLANQTGGPTNTYRLVFSSAGVTLTAGQTLTFRLYFSCGSSSTGRYALLKNVLVTGENTTPVACNAAFTYAAATYCQSSANPSPTITGTSGGAFTSTAGLSLNAATGEINLAASTAGTYTITYTNSPTCNATATVSITAPATAGFTYPATASYCAGSTSTVVATLATGATAGTFSSTAGLTINASTGVINLATSTAGTYTVTNTVAAASGCAAVSSTATVTLNATPTRPTVTPVYNGATTTLSSSSATGNQWYLNNTLISGATAQTYVVNSAAQFGTYTVVTTGAGGCASAASLPLIVSSSAKPLAGSSLAVFPNPTLDGNVMLELTGYRKPVQLTVLNAMGQTVQIRTVPAGQRQQLLDLSNLPAGVYMLRAATEGGIDMRRIVRQ
;
A
#
# COMPACT_ATOMS: atom_id res chain seq x y z
N MET A 1 37.54 -92.34 -20.71
CA MET A 1 38.68 -91.50 -20.26
C MET A 1 39.30 -90.88 -21.51
N SER A 2 39.01 -89.62 -21.83
CA SER A 2 39.64 -88.93 -22.97
C SER A 2 39.73 -87.41 -22.72
N ASN A 3 40.98 -86.94 -22.72
CA ASN A 3 41.50 -85.71 -23.33
C ASN A 3 41.01 -84.34 -22.84
N THR A 4 41.63 -83.89 -21.74
CA THR A 4 41.85 -82.49 -21.36
C THR A 4 43.14 -81.96 -21.98
N PHE A 5 43.16 -81.61 -23.27
CA PHE A 5 44.21 -80.78 -23.88
C PHE A 5 43.66 -80.14 -25.17
N THR A 6 42.96 -79.00 -25.06
CA THR A 6 42.68 -78.07 -26.19
C THR A 6 42.03 -76.75 -25.78
N LEU A 7 41.57 -76.57 -24.52
CA LEU A 7 40.85 -75.35 -24.14
C LEU A 7 41.73 -74.13 -23.78
N ARG A 8 43.05 -74.30 -23.64
CA ARG A 8 43.97 -73.20 -23.24
C ARG A 8 44.51 -72.35 -24.39
N GLY A 9 44.50 -72.86 -25.63
CA GLY A 9 44.96 -72.11 -26.81
C GLY A 9 43.93 -71.09 -27.33
N TRP A 10 42.64 -71.40 -27.22
CA TRP A 10 41.56 -70.55 -27.73
C TRP A 10 41.27 -69.34 -26.84
N LEU A 11 41.38 -69.46 -25.51
CA LEU A 11 41.21 -68.30 -24.62
C LEU A 11 42.36 -67.30 -24.73
N MET A 12 43.61 -67.75 -24.93
CA MET A 12 44.76 -66.87 -25.05
C MET A 12 44.80 -66.15 -26.41
N THR A 13 44.35 -66.82 -27.48
CA THR A 13 44.28 -66.20 -28.82
C THR A 13 43.09 -65.23 -28.92
N CYS A 14 41.94 -65.51 -28.29
CA CYS A 14 40.85 -64.54 -28.18
C CYS A 14 41.21 -63.33 -27.29
N CYS A 15 41.97 -63.51 -26.21
CA CYS A 15 42.44 -62.37 -25.41
C CYS A 15 43.51 -61.53 -26.12
N VAL A 16 44.42 -62.13 -26.90
CA VAL A 16 45.44 -61.38 -27.67
C VAL A 16 44.84 -60.73 -28.94
N VAL A 17 43.76 -61.28 -29.50
CA VAL A 17 42.96 -60.62 -30.56
C VAL A 17 42.03 -59.55 -29.98
N LEU A 18 41.45 -59.72 -28.78
CA LEU A 18 40.75 -58.64 -28.09
C LEU A 18 41.69 -57.50 -27.69
N LEU A 19 42.92 -57.80 -27.25
CA LEU A 19 43.92 -56.77 -26.93
C LEU A 19 44.56 -56.12 -28.16
N SER A 20 44.61 -56.78 -29.33
CA SER A 20 45.12 -56.17 -30.56
C SER A 20 44.06 -55.41 -31.37
N VAL A 21 42.76 -55.69 -31.18
CA VAL A 21 41.65 -54.91 -31.76
C VAL A 21 41.22 -53.73 -30.87
N LEU A 22 41.64 -53.72 -29.59
CA LEU A 22 41.57 -52.54 -28.70
C LEU A 22 42.77 -51.57 -28.88
N GLY A 23 43.70 -51.88 -29.80
CA GLY A 23 44.83 -51.03 -30.17
C GLY A 23 44.52 -49.94 -31.21
N ASN A 24 43.23 -49.70 -31.52
CA ASN A 24 42.84 -48.58 -32.37
C ASN A 24 42.95 -47.27 -31.59
N ARG A 25 44.12 -46.62 -31.70
CA ARG A 25 44.44 -45.22 -31.35
C ARG A 25 43.27 -44.46 -30.74
N ALA A 26 43.07 -44.63 -29.43
CA ALA A 26 42.30 -43.68 -28.65
C ALA A 26 42.98 -42.31 -28.84
N PHE A 27 42.25 -41.30 -29.30
CA PHE A 27 42.72 -39.92 -29.18
C PHE A 27 43.00 -39.71 -27.69
N ALA A 28 44.28 -39.65 -27.31
CA ALA A 28 44.66 -39.32 -25.96
C ALA A 28 44.41 -37.81 -25.78
N TYR A 29 43.15 -37.45 -25.55
CA TYR A 29 42.80 -36.13 -25.05
C TYR A 29 43.58 -35.88 -23.76
N ASP A 30 44.06 -34.66 -23.54
CA ASP A 30 44.84 -34.36 -22.33
C ASP A 30 43.98 -34.51 -21.06
N VAL A 31 42.71 -34.08 -21.12
CA VAL A 31 41.72 -34.23 -20.04
C VAL A 31 40.30 -34.41 -20.57
N VAL A 32 39.46 -35.07 -19.78
CA VAL A 32 38.04 -35.29 -20.04
C VAL A 32 37.17 -34.55 -19.02
N VAL A 33 36.15 -33.84 -19.47
CA VAL A 33 35.08 -33.26 -18.66
C VAL A 33 33.83 -34.11 -18.81
N ALA A 34 33.22 -34.52 -17.70
CA ALA A 34 31.94 -35.22 -17.71
C ALA A 34 31.09 -34.82 -16.50
N LYS A 35 29.90 -34.28 -16.77
CA LYS A 35 28.96 -33.80 -15.73
C LYS A 35 28.51 -34.90 -14.76
N ASP A 36 28.52 -36.16 -15.20
CA ASP A 36 28.15 -37.35 -14.43
C ASP A 36 29.28 -37.85 -13.50
N GLY A 37 30.44 -37.20 -13.50
CA GLY A 37 31.59 -37.59 -12.68
C GLY A 37 32.51 -38.65 -13.31
N THR A 38 32.24 -39.10 -14.54
CA THR A 38 33.07 -40.12 -15.22
C THR A 38 34.32 -39.56 -15.91
N GLY A 39 34.60 -38.27 -15.78
CA GLY A 39 35.75 -37.57 -16.35
C GLY A 39 36.74 -37.08 -15.29
N ASN A 40 37.81 -36.41 -15.72
CA ASN A 40 38.77 -35.75 -14.83
C ASN A 40 38.16 -34.55 -14.10
N PHE A 41 37.20 -33.86 -14.72
CA PHE A 41 36.48 -32.72 -14.15
C PHE A 41 34.97 -32.84 -14.41
N THR A 42 34.16 -32.23 -13.55
CA THR A 42 32.70 -32.14 -13.72
C THR A 42 32.25 -30.83 -14.37
N THR A 43 33.13 -29.83 -14.44
CA THR A 43 32.87 -28.49 -14.97
C THR A 43 33.94 -28.10 -15.99
N VAL A 44 33.55 -27.35 -17.02
CA VAL A 44 34.46 -26.95 -18.10
C VAL A 44 35.47 -25.90 -17.61
N GLN A 45 35.05 -24.93 -16.78
CA GLN A 45 35.97 -23.91 -16.27
C GLN A 45 37.10 -24.52 -15.43
N ALA A 46 36.82 -25.56 -14.64
CA ALA A 46 37.87 -26.23 -13.85
C ALA A 46 38.94 -26.88 -14.73
N ALA A 47 38.55 -27.52 -15.83
CA ALA A 47 39.49 -28.11 -16.77
C ALA A 47 40.36 -27.05 -17.47
N ILE A 48 39.77 -25.91 -17.83
CA ILE A 48 40.49 -24.76 -18.41
C ILE A 48 41.48 -24.18 -17.40
N ASN A 49 41.08 -24.03 -16.13
CA ASN A 49 41.95 -23.53 -15.07
C ASN A 49 43.18 -24.44 -14.88
N ALA A 50 42.96 -25.76 -14.93
CA ALA A 50 43.99 -26.78 -14.76
C ALA A 50 44.93 -26.94 -15.96
N ALA A 51 44.53 -26.53 -17.17
CA ALA A 51 45.37 -26.61 -18.36
C ALA A 51 46.71 -25.86 -18.17
N PRO A 52 47.85 -26.32 -18.73
CA PRO A 52 49.11 -25.59 -18.61
C PRO A 52 49.07 -24.19 -19.25
N THR A 53 49.84 -23.24 -18.71
CA THR A 53 49.99 -21.90 -19.29
C THR A 53 51.11 -21.83 -20.33
N GLY A 54 51.03 -20.91 -21.29
CA GLY A 54 52.12 -20.61 -22.22
C GLY A 54 52.47 -21.74 -23.20
N ARG A 55 51.49 -22.60 -23.51
CA ARG A 55 51.66 -23.69 -24.48
C ARG A 55 52.05 -23.16 -25.86
N THR A 56 52.78 -23.96 -26.62
CA THR A 56 53.10 -23.72 -28.04
C THR A 56 52.50 -24.79 -28.95
N THR A 57 51.78 -25.75 -28.37
CA THR A 57 51.11 -26.87 -29.04
C THR A 57 49.75 -27.11 -28.38
N ALA A 58 48.83 -27.72 -29.15
CA ALA A 58 47.47 -27.98 -28.71
C ALA A 58 47.39 -28.66 -27.33
N TYR A 59 46.51 -28.17 -26.44
CA TYR A 59 46.06 -28.87 -25.24
C TYR A 59 44.57 -29.13 -25.37
N THR A 60 44.19 -30.41 -25.48
CA THR A 60 42.85 -30.81 -25.90
C THR A 60 42.01 -31.29 -24.72
N ILE A 61 40.93 -30.57 -24.44
CA ILE A 61 39.91 -30.90 -23.46
C ILE A 61 38.73 -31.56 -24.19
N PHE A 62 38.47 -32.82 -23.91
CA PHE A 62 37.26 -33.51 -24.38
C PHE A 62 36.10 -33.29 -23.40
N ILE A 63 34.93 -32.91 -23.90
CA ILE A 63 33.76 -32.57 -23.08
C ILE A 63 32.63 -33.51 -23.45
N LYS A 64 32.22 -34.37 -22.52
CA LYS A 64 31.10 -35.29 -22.71
C LYS A 64 29.77 -34.55 -22.82
N ASN A 65 28.80 -35.21 -23.43
CA ASN A 65 27.42 -34.74 -23.57
C ASN A 65 26.85 -34.26 -22.23
N GLY A 66 26.16 -33.12 -22.28
CA GLY A 66 25.59 -32.44 -21.12
C GLY A 66 25.44 -30.95 -21.36
N ARG A 67 24.50 -30.34 -20.64
CA ARG A 67 24.34 -28.88 -20.58
C ARG A 67 25.10 -28.33 -19.37
N TYR A 68 26.17 -27.60 -19.63
CA TYR A 68 27.07 -26.99 -18.65
C TYR A 68 26.70 -25.51 -18.50
N LYS A 69 25.90 -25.20 -17.47
CA LYS A 69 25.51 -23.81 -17.16
C LYS A 69 26.60 -23.15 -16.32
N GLU A 70 27.57 -22.55 -16.98
CA GLU A 70 28.77 -21.96 -16.40
C GLU A 70 29.11 -20.68 -17.17
N LYS A 71 29.62 -19.67 -16.47
CA LYS A 71 30.25 -18.53 -17.13
C LYS A 71 31.73 -18.84 -17.34
N ILE A 72 32.13 -19.00 -18.59
CA ILE A 72 33.43 -19.59 -18.93
C ILE A 72 34.36 -18.54 -19.54
N ALA A 73 35.61 -18.53 -19.08
CA ALA A 73 36.68 -17.68 -19.58
C ALA A 73 37.93 -18.50 -19.89
N VAL A 74 38.44 -18.35 -21.11
CA VAL A 74 39.76 -18.83 -21.54
C VAL A 74 40.74 -17.65 -21.46
N PRO A 75 41.58 -17.58 -20.42
CA PRO A 75 42.48 -16.45 -20.20
C PRO A 75 43.63 -16.44 -21.20
N SER A 76 44.18 -15.26 -21.50
CA SER A 76 45.20 -15.06 -22.55
C SER A 76 46.50 -15.84 -22.36
N ASN A 77 46.79 -16.29 -21.13
CA ASN A 77 47.95 -17.11 -20.81
C ASN A 77 47.76 -18.61 -21.12
N LYS A 78 46.65 -19.02 -21.75
CA LYS A 78 46.36 -20.42 -22.15
C LYS A 78 46.24 -20.56 -23.68
N PRO A 79 47.25 -20.15 -24.48
CA PRO A 79 47.20 -20.31 -25.93
C PRO A 79 47.13 -21.78 -26.34
N PHE A 80 46.72 -22.06 -27.58
CA PHE A 80 46.59 -23.42 -28.14
C PHE A 80 45.61 -24.32 -27.38
N LEU A 81 44.65 -23.77 -26.65
CA LEU A 81 43.62 -24.56 -26.00
C LEU A 81 42.60 -25.05 -27.05
N GLN A 82 42.32 -26.35 -27.06
CA GLN A 82 41.34 -26.97 -27.95
C GLN A 82 40.22 -27.62 -27.14
N LEU A 83 38.96 -27.26 -27.43
CA LEU A 83 37.79 -27.92 -26.87
C LEU A 83 37.17 -28.86 -27.90
N VAL A 84 36.89 -30.10 -27.53
CA VAL A 84 36.21 -31.07 -28.39
C VAL A 84 34.99 -31.61 -27.64
N GLY A 85 33.80 -31.26 -28.10
CA GLY A 85 32.57 -31.84 -27.58
C GLY A 85 32.34 -33.26 -28.11
N GLU A 86 31.68 -34.09 -27.30
CA GLU A 86 31.27 -35.44 -27.69
C GLU A 86 30.23 -35.41 -28.82
N SER A 87 29.32 -34.44 -28.78
CA SER A 87 28.41 -34.15 -29.89
C SER A 87 28.02 -32.69 -29.91
N VAL A 88 27.88 -32.14 -31.12
CA VAL A 88 27.42 -30.77 -31.30
C VAL A 88 25.99 -30.59 -30.77
N ALA A 89 25.16 -31.63 -30.85
CA ALA A 89 23.77 -31.59 -30.44
C ALA A 89 23.58 -31.55 -28.91
N ASN A 90 24.42 -32.27 -28.14
CA ASN A 90 24.18 -32.49 -26.71
C ASN A 90 25.31 -31.95 -25.80
N THR A 91 26.45 -31.52 -26.33
CA THR A 91 27.48 -30.82 -25.53
C THR A 91 27.23 -29.31 -25.62
N ILE A 92 26.60 -28.74 -24.59
CA ILE A 92 26.10 -27.35 -24.60
C ILE A 92 26.73 -26.56 -23.46
N LEU A 93 27.45 -25.49 -23.79
CA LEU A 93 28.00 -24.51 -22.85
C LEU A 93 27.08 -23.30 -22.84
N THR A 94 26.54 -22.93 -21.68
CA THR A 94 25.45 -21.96 -21.61
C THR A 94 25.51 -21.07 -20.38
N TYR A 95 24.97 -19.86 -20.53
CA TYR A 95 24.67 -18.92 -19.45
C TYR A 95 23.52 -18.01 -19.90
N ASP A 96 23.03 -17.12 -19.04
CA ASP A 96 21.81 -16.34 -19.28
C ASP A 96 21.93 -14.86 -18.86
N ASP A 97 23.13 -14.30 -19.03
CA ASP A 97 23.36 -12.88 -18.78
C ASP A 97 23.05 -12.03 -20.01
N GLY A 98 22.39 -10.89 -19.80
CA GLY A 98 22.21 -9.84 -20.80
C GLY A 98 22.89 -8.54 -20.38
N ALA A 99 23.08 -7.62 -21.30
CA ALA A 99 23.73 -6.33 -21.04
C ALA A 99 22.98 -5.50 -19.99
N SER A 100 21.68 -5.74 -19.81
CA SER A 100 20.85 -5.12 -18.78
C SER A 100 20.88 -5.84 -17.43
N THR A 101 21.52 -7.03 -17.32
CA THR A 101 21.64 -7.74 -16.04
C THR A 101 22.30 -6.82 -15.01
N PRO A 102 21.68 -6.63 -13.82
CA PRO A 102 22.24 -5.77 -12.77
C PRO A 102 23.62 -6.24 -12.32
N ALA A 103 24.57 -5.30 -12.22
CA ALA A 103 25.88 -5.59 -11.65
C ALA A 103 25.84 -5.51 -10.11
N PRO A 104 26.62 -6.33 -9.37
CA PRO A 104 26.69 -6.28 -7.90
C PRO A 104 27.07 -4.91 -7.30
N GLY A 105 27.66 -4.00 -8.10
CA GLY A 105 28.02 -2.63 -7.71
C GLY A 105 27.06 -1.54 -8.20
N GLY A 106 25.88 -1.91 -8.71
CA GLY A 106 24.94 -1.00 -9.38
C GLY A 106 25.25 -0.81 -10.86
N GLY A 107 24.25 -0.33 -11.62
CA GLY A 107 24.31 -0.33 -13.08
C GLY A 107 24.09 -1.72 -13.67
N THR A 108 24.53 -1.93 -14.91
CA THR A 108 24.37 -3.20 -15.62
C THR A 108 25.73 -3.74 -16.09
N ILE A 109 25.82 -5.04 -16.31
CA ILE A 109 27.09 -5.68 -16.70
C ILE A 109 27.58 -5.26 -18.10
N GLY A 110 26.67 -4.83 -18.98
CA GLY A 110 26.98 -4.41 -20.36
C GLY A 110 27.24 -5.58 -21.32
N THR A 111 27.30 -5.28 -22.63
CA THR A 111 27.38 -6.30 -23.70
C THR A 111 28.57 -7.23 -23.57
N GLN A 112 29.78 -6.70 -23.34
CA GLN A 112 30.97 -7.57 -23.31
C GLN A 112 30.93 -8.56 -22.15
N ASN A 113 30.48 -8.10 -20.98
CA ASN A 113 30.41 -8.95 -19.80
C ASN A 113 29.18 -9.86 -19.81
N SER A 114 28.26 -9.76 -20.78
CA SER A 114 27.14 -10.69 -20.91
C SER A 114 27.55 -12.03 -21.55
N ALA A 115 28.78 -12.13 -22.07
CA ALA A 115 29.31 -13.34 -22.70
C ALA A 115 29.19 -14.59 -21.80
N SER A 116 28.52 -15.63 -22.30
CA SER A 116 28.52 -16.96 -21.67
C SER A 116 29.91 -17.59 -21.73
N PHE A 117 30.59 -17.43 -22.88
CA PHE A 117 31.93 -17.94 -23.13
C PHE A 117 32.84 -16.83 -23.66
N SER A 118 33.96 -16.56 -22.98
CA SER A 118 34.92 -15.53 -23.37
C SER A 118 36.29 -16.13 -23.67
N ILE A 119 36.87 -15.78 -24.81
CA ILE A 119 38.17 -16.28 -25.28
C ILE A 119 39.12 -15.10 -25.38
N SER A 120 40.19 -15.12 -24.59
CA SER A 120 41.28 -14.15 -24.70
C SER A 120 42.61 -14.78 -25.12
N ALA A 121 42.63 -16.09 -25.37
CA ALA A 121 43.82 -16.84 -25.75
C ALA A 121 43.93 -17.02 -27.27
N ASP A 122 45.10 -16.70 -27.81
CA ASP A 122 45.43 -16.96 -29.20
C ASP A 122 45.50 -18.47 -29.50
N ASP A 123 45.30 -18.84 -30.77
CA ASP A 123 45.33 -20.24 -31.23
C ASP A 123 44.27 -21.14 -30.58
N PHE A 124 43.20 -20.54 -30.04
CA PHE A 124 42.07 -21.29 -29.51
C PHE A 124 41.32 -22.05 -30.61
N SER A 125 40.87 -23.27 -30.32
CA SER A 125 39.95 -23.98 -31.22
C SER A 125 38.83 -24.73 -30.51
N ALA A 126 37.70 -24.88 -31.20
CA ALA A 126 36.57 -25.66 -30.71
C ALA A 126 35.95 -26.50 -31.82
N LEU A 127 35.61 -27.75 -31.48
CA LEU A 127 35.03 -28.74 -32.38
C LEU A 127 33.82 -29.41 -31.74
N ASN A 128 32.76 -29.65 -32.52
CA ASN A 128 31.60 -30.46 -32.12
C ASN A 128 30.92 -30.00 -30.82
N ILE A 129 30.76 -28.69 -30.61
CA ILE A 129 30.24 -28.13 -29.35
C ILE A 129 29.28 -26.96 -29.60
N THR A 130 28.33 -26.77 -28.68
CA THR A 130 27.38 -25.66 -28.70
C THR A 130 27.72 -24.62 -27.65
N PHE A 131 27.69 -23.35 -28.05
CA PHE A 131 27.77 -22.19 -27.19
C PHE A 131 26.42 -21.46 -27.21
N GLU A 132 25.87 -21.15 -26.05
CA GLU A 132 24.54 -20.57 -25.92
C GLU A 132 24.54 -19.40 -24.92
N ASN A 133 23.79 -18.35 -25.26
CA ASN A 133 23.26 -17.42 -24.28
C ASN A 133 21.73 -17.50 -24.27
N SER A 134 21.17 -18.01 -23.17
CA SER A 134 19.73 -18.24 -23.01
C SER A 134 18.96 -17.06 -22.42
N PHE A 135 19.51 -15.84 -22.44
CA PHE A 135 18.86 -14.62 -21.92
C PHE A 135 17.50 -14.31 -22.59
N GLY A 136 17.33 -14.65 -23.87
CA GLY A 136 16.09 -14.41 -24.62
C GLY A 136 16.10 -13.12 -25.45
N ASP A 137 14.93 -12.73 -25.95
CA ASP A 137 14.75 -11.49 -26.73
C ASP A 137 14.66 -10.29 -25.77
N GLY A 138 15.60 -9.35 -25.88
CA GLY A 138 15.80 -8.28 -24.89
C GLY A 138 17.03 -7.43 -25.20
N SER A 139 17.81 -7.07 -24.18
CA SER A 139 19.12 -6.43 -24.37
C SER A 139 20.16 -7.38 -24.98
N GLN A 140 21.28 -6.83 -25.43
CA GLN A 140 22.44 -7.56 -25.96
C GLN A 140 22.89 -8.72 -25.06
N ALA A 141 23.03 -9.93 -25.59
CA ALA A 141 23.36 -11.13 -24.82
C ALA A 141 24.30 -12.04 -25.62
N VAL A 142 25.60 -11.95 -25.30
CA VAL A 142 26.65 -12.60 -26.08
C VAL A 142 26.75 -14.09 -25.70
N ALA A 143 26.70 -14.99 -26.67
CA ALA A 143 27.02 -16.41 -26.46
C ALA A 143 28.52 -16.63 -26.42
N VAL A 144 29.24 -16.07 -27.41
CA VAL A 144 30.70 -16.17 -27.48
C VAL A 144 31.32 -14.81 -27.77
N LEU A 145 32.23 -14.40 -26.88
CA LEU A 145 33.18 -13.33 -27.12
C LEU A 145 34.53 -13.93 -27.52
N VAL A 146 34.95 -13.70 -28.76
CA VAL A 146 36.30 -14.00 -29.21
C VAL A 146 37.12 -12.71 -29.17
N ASN A 147 38.11 -12.64 -28.30
CA ASN A 147 39.03 -11.52 -28.12
C ASN A 147 40.48 -12.01 -28.23
N ALA A 148 40.81 -12.65 -29.34
CA ALA A 148 42.07 -13.35 -29.60
C ALA A 148 42.39 -13.41 -31.09
N ASP A 149 43.62 -13.76 -31.46
CA ASP A 149 44.01 -14.08 -32.84
C ASP A 149 44.04 -15.61 -33.08
N ARG A 150 43.88 -16.02 -34.35
CA ARG A 150 43.94 -17.43 -34.80
C ARG A 150 42.93 -18.36 -34.12
N ALA A 151 41.70 -17.88 -33.90
CA ALA A 151 40.63 -18.71 -33.33
C ALA A 151 39.87 -19.50 -34.41
N ALA A 152 39.71 -20.82 -34.22
CA ALA A 152 39.07 -21.68 -35.22
C ALA A 152 37.93 -22.54 -34.63
N PHE A 153 36.78 -22.56 -35.29
CA PHE A 153 35.59 -23.28 -34.88
C PHE A 153 35.11 -24.20 -35.99
N LYS A 154 34.89 -25.48 -35.67
CA LYS A 154 34.35 -26.46 -36.61
C LYS A 154 33.14 -27.17 -36.05
N ASN A 155 32.08 -27.30 -36.86
CA ASN A 155 30.86 -28.03 -36.49
C ASN A 155 30.37 -27.58 -35.09
N CYS A 156 30.32 -26.27 -34.89
CA CYS A 156 29.88 -25.64 -33.64
C CYS A 156 28.53 -24.98 -33.83
N ARG A 157 27.75 -24.84 -32.75
CA ARG A 157 26.55 -24.00 -32.73
C ARG A 157 26.76 -22.77 -31.85
N PHE A 158 26.25 -21.63 -32.30
CA PHE A 158 26.25 -20.37 -31.56
C PHE A 158 24.79 -19.92 -31.46
N LEU A 159 24.22 -20.05 -30.26
CA LEU A 159 22.79 -19.88 -30.02
C LEU A 159 22.55 -18.62 -29.19
N GLY A 160 21.69 -17.72 -29.66
CA GLY A 160 21.41 -16.46 -28.97
C GLY A 160 20.27 -15.66 -29.59
N ASN A 161 20.25 -14.35 -29.30
CA ASN A 161 19.33 -13.38 -29.89
C ASN A 161 20.11 -12.15 -30.34
N GLN A 162 20.06 -11.05 -29.58
CA GLN A 162 20.82 -9.85 -29.92
C GLN A 162 22.30 -10.05 -29.52
N ASP A 163 23.22 -9.74 -30.43
CA ASP A 163 24.67 -9.77 -30.20
C ASP A 163 25.24 -11.20 -29.91
N THR A 164 24.71 -12.27 -30.52
CA THR A 164 25.12 -13.67 -30.24
C THR A 164 26.64 -13.92 -30.30
N LEU A 165 27.32 -13.48 -31.36
CA LEU A 165 28.73 -13.76 -31.62
C LEU A 165 29.52 -12.46 -31.75
N TYR A 166 30.33 -12.15 -30.73
CA TYR A 166 31.21 -10.98 -30.71
C TYR A 166 32.63 -11.37 -31.10
N THR A 167 33.11 -10.91 -32.27
CA THR A 167 34.46 -11.22 -32.74
C THR A 167 35.36 -9.99 -32.78
N LYS A 168 36.44 -10.00 -31.98
CA LYS A 168 37.42 -8.92 -31.85
C LYS A 168 38.80 -9.49 -31.45
N GLY A 169 39.72 -8.60 -31.10
CA GLY A 169 41.06 -8.92 -30.62
C GLY A 169 41.99 -7.74 -30.83
N ASN A 170 43.25 -7.89 -30.43
CA ASN A 170 44.27 -6.87 -30.63
C ASN A 170 44.88 -7.00 -32.05
N GLY A 171 45.24 -5.86 -32.66
CA GLY A 171 45.83 -5.84 -34.01
C GLY A 171 44.83 -6.28 -35.08
N THR A 172 45.20 -7.29 -35.88
CA THR A 172 44.36 -7.88 -36.94
C THR A 172 43.94 -9.30 -36.55
N PRO A 173 42.93 -9.46 -35.69
CA PRO A 173 42.52 -10.77 -35.20
C PRO A 173 41.85 -11.59 -36.32
N ARG A 174 42.29 -12.84 -36.49
CA ARG A 174 41.84 -13.75 -37.55
C ARG A 174 41.00 -14.89 -36.98
N HIS A 175 39.77 -15.06 -37.46
CA HIS A 175 38.85 -16.11 -37.00
C HIS A 175 38.29 -16.94 -38.15
N TYR A 176 38.23 -18.26 -37.98
CA TYR A 176 37.68 -19.18 -38.99
C TYR A 176 36.54 -20.01 -38.41
N PHE A 177 35.38 -19.95 -39.06
CA PHE A 177 34.19 -20.72 -38.72
C PHE A 177 33.86 -21.62 -39.90
N ARG A 178 33.82 -22.94 -39.67
CA ARG A 178 33.56 -23.91 -40.71
C ARG A 178 32.48 -24.89 -40.28
N ASP A 179 31.50 -25.11 -41.16
CA ASP A 179 30.41 -26.06 -40.93
C ASP A 179 29.59 -25.72 -39.65
N CYS A 180 29.61 -24.45 -39.21
CA CYS A 180 28.94 -24.00 -37.99
C CYS A 180 27.48 -23.59 -38.24
N TYR A 181 26.68 -23.56 -37.18
CA TYR A 181 25.34 -22.97 -37.15
C TYR A 181 25.35 -21.76 -36.21
N ILE A 182 24.88 -20.62 -36.68
CA ILE A 182 24.86 -19.37 -35.90
C ILE A 182 23.45 -18.79 -35.99
N ASP A 183 22.82 -18.56 -34.85
CA ASP A 183 21.49 -17.93 -34.80
C ASP A 183 21.44 -16.68 -33.92
N GLY A 184 20.45 -15.84 -34.20
CA GLY A 184 20.21 -14.60 -33.47
C GLY A 184 19.24 -13.69 -34.20
N ASN A 185 19.05 -12.46 -33.70
CA ASN A 185 18.12 -11.50 -34.28
C ASN A 185 18.72 -10.14 -34.65
N VAL A 186 19.24 -9.38 -33.70
CA VAL A 186 19.78 -8.04 -33.93
C VAL A 186 21.30 -8.12 -33.80
N ASP A 187 22.02 -7.65 -34.83
CA ASP A 187 23.49 -7.54 -34.84
C ASP A 187 24.20 -8.82 -34.37
N PHE A 188 23.62 -9.99 -34.66
CA PHE A 188 24.01 -11.21 -33.94
C PHE A 188 25.39 -11.76 -34.33
N ILE A 189 26.01 -11.20 -35.37
CA ILE A 189 27.43 -11.36 -35.68
C ILE A 189 28.06 -9.95 -35.77
N PHE A 190 28.88 -9.57 -34.81
CA PHE A 190 29.39 -8.20 -34.71
C PHE A 190 30.81 -8.11 -34.16
N GLY A 191 31.49 -6.99 -34.44
CA GLY A 191 32.88 -6.79 -34.07
C GLY A 191 33.83 -6.52 -35.25
N SER A 192 35.13 -6.60 -34.96
CA SER A 192 36.21 -5.97 -35.75
C SER A 192 37.14 -6.95 -36.46
N SER A 193 36.96 -8.26 -36.25
CA SER A 193 37.93 -9.25 -36.73
C SER A 193 37.87 -9.51 -38.24
N VAL A 194 38.96 -10.06 -38.76
CA VAL A 194 38.98 -10.74 -40.05
C VAL A 194 38.38 -12.13 -39.85
N ALA A 195 37.10 -12.31 -40.19
CA ALA A 195 36.40 -13.56 -39.98
C ALA A 195 35.90 -14.18 -41.29
N LEU A 196 36.20 -15.45 -41.49
CA LEU A 196 35.68 -16.26 -42.60
C LEU A 196 34.69 -17.29 -42.07
N PHE A 197 33.43 -17.16 -42.49
CA PHE A 197 32.36 -18.12 -42.26
C PHE A 197 32.17 -18.96 -43.52
N GLU A 198 32.66 -20.20 -43.50
CA GLU A 198 32.65 -21.09 -44.66
C GLU A 198 31.69 -22.26 -44.43
N ASN A 199 30.78 -22.49 -45.39
CA ASN A 199 29.78 -23.57 -45.32
C ASN A 199 28.93 -23.56 -44.02
N CYS A 200 28.76 -22.38 -43.41
CA CYS A 200 27.97 -22.20 -42.20
C CYS A 200 26.49 -21.98 -42.52
N VAL A 201 25.62 -22.34 -41.58
CA VAL A 201 24.21 -21.93 -41.56
C VAL A 201 24.09 -20.71 -40.67
N VAL A 202 23.51 -19.64 -41.20
CA VAL A 202 23.27 -18.37 -40.51
C VAL A 202 21.76 -18.19 -40.42
N TYR A 203 21.18 -18.52 -39.27
CA TYR A 203 19.74 -18.58 -39.05
C TYR A 203 19.24 -17.30 -38.35
N ALA A 204 18.62 -16.42 -39.14
CA ALA A 204 18.07 -15.15 -38.67
C ALA A 204 16.69 -15.38 -38.01
N LYS A 205 16.62 -15.42 -36.68
CA LYS A 205 15.43 -15.79 -35.90
C LYS A 205 14.29 -14.79 -36.08
N ALA A 206 13.05 -15.22 -35.90
CA ALA A 206 11.95 -14.26 -35.79
C ALA A 206 12.13 -13.41 -34.52
N ARG A 207 12.03 -12.09 -34.64
CA ARG A 207 12.08 -11.16 -33.51
C ARG A 207 10.69 -11.06 -32.87
N THR A 208 10.60 -11.10 -31.54
CA THR A 208 9.32 -10.97 -30.83
C THR A 208 8.97 -9.51 -30.55
N SER A 209 9.96 -8.62 -30.50
CA SER A 209 9.76 -7.17 -30.40
C SER A 209 9.67 -6.49 -31.78
N THR A 210 9.12 -5.27 -31.81
CA THR A 210 9.11 -4.43 -33.02
C THR A 210 10.50 -3.91 -33.38
N GLY A 211 10.74 -3.65 -34.67
CA GLY A 211 11.97 -3.04 -35.17
C GLY A 211 12.69 -3.87 -36.23
N SER A 212 13.70 -3.26 -36.85
CA SER A 212 14.54 -3.92 -37.85
C SER A 212 15.50 -4.93 -37.22
N SER A 213 15.95 -5.90 -38.02
CA SER A 213 16.88 -6.95 -37.62
C SER A 213 18.05 -7.03 -38.62
N PHE A 214 19.23 -7.43 -38.13
CA PHE A 214 20.49 -7.31 -38.86
C PHE A 214 21.32 -8.56 -38.63
N ILE A 215 21.85 -9.14 -39.72
CA ILE A 215 22.75 -10.29 -39.61
C ILE A 215 24.11 -9.84 -39.06
N THR A 216 24.64 -8.74 -39.59
CA THR A 216 25.97 -8.26 -39.23
C THR A 216 26.00 -6.81 -38.74
N ALA A 217 26.90 -6.55 -37.80
CA ALA A 217 27.29 -5.22 -37.36
C ALA A 217 28.83 -5.14 -37.22
N ALA A 218 29.53 -5.26 -38.34
CA ALA A 218 30.99 -5.16 -38.35
C ALA A 218 31.45 -3.75 -37.93
N ASN A 219 32.53 -3.61 -37.17
CA ASN A 219 33.23 -2.35 -36.88
C ASN A 219 34.72 -2.44 -37.30
N THR A 220 34.94 -2.80 -38.57
CA THR A 220 36.26 -3.02 -39.14
C THR A 220 37.16 -1.79 -38.96
N PRO A 221 38.35 -1.92 -38.32
CA PRO A 221 39.26 -0.80 -38.11
C PRO A 221 39.79 -0.19 -39.41
N ALA A 222 40.15 1.09 -39.37
CA ALA A 222 40.81 1.74 -40.49
C ALA A 222 42.14 1.03 -40.86
N GLY A 223 42.40 0.86 -42.15
CA GLY A 223 43.58 0.15 -42.66
C GLY A 223 43.47 -1.38 -42.72
N GLN A 224 42.44 -1.99 -42.11
CA GLN A 224 42.24 -3.44 -42.20
C GLN A 224 41.63 -3.83 -43.55
N THR A 225 42.32 -4.71 -44.30
CA THR A 225 41.92 -5.10 -45.66
C THR A 225 40.59 -5.86 -45.69
N TYR A 226 40.39 -6.75 -44.72
CA TYR A 226 39.23 -7.64 -44.66
C TYR A 226 38.41 -7.38 -43.39
N GLY A 227 37.11 -7.65 -43.45
CA GLY A 227 36.24 -7.75 -42.28
C GLY A 227 35.60 -9.13 -42.27
N TYR A 228 34.28 -9.17 -42.40
CA TYR A 228 33.55 -10.43 -42.46
C TYR A 228 33.37 -10.95 -43.88
N VAL A 229 33.58 -12.24 -44.07
CA VAL A 229 33.37 -12.94 -45.33
C VAL A 229 32.52 -14.17 -45.07
N PHE A 230 31.35 -14.23 -45.69
CA PHE A 230 30.44 -15.36 -45.68
C PHE A 230 30.56 -16.07 -47.02
N LYS A 231 31.15 -17.27 -47.01
CA LYS A 231 31.44 -18.02 -48.24
C LYS A 231 30.66 -19.33 -48.25
N LYS A 232 29.81 -19.50 -49.27
CA LYS A 232 28.92 -20.67 -49.41
C LYS A 232 28.05 -20.90 -48.17
N THR A 233 27.63 -19.83 -47.52
CA THR A 233 26.77 -19.92 -46.34
C THR A 233 25.31 -20.12 -46.73
N LYS A 234 24.54 -20.72 -45.84
CA LYS A 234 23.11 -20.94 -45.97
C LYS A 234 22.36 -20.03 -45.01
N LEU A 235 21.44 -19.22 -45.51
CA LEU A 235 20.60 -18.28 -44.76
C LEU A 235 19.13 -18.68 -44.95
N PRO A 236 18.59 -19.64 -44.18
CA PRO A 236 17.21 -20.08 -44.36
C PRO A 236 16.18 -19.00 -44.03
N ALA A 237 14.96 -19.14 -44.54
CA ALA A 237 13.83 -18.29 -44.13
C ALA A 237 13.49 -18.53 -42.65
N ASN A 238 12.89 -17.53 -41.98
CA ASN A 238 12.47 -17.64 -40.59
C ASN A 238 10.97 -17.90 -40.44
N THR A 239 10.53 -18.25 -39.23
CA THR A 239 9.16 -18.66 -38.92
C THR A 239 8.17 -17.51 -38.69
N GLY A 240 8.60 -16.24 -38.79
CA GLY A 240 7.82 -15.09 -38.30
C GLY A 240 7.77 -13.88 -39.22
N GLY A 241 8.21 -14.00 -40.47
CA GLY A 241 8.13 -12.93 -41.47
C GLY A 241 9.02 -11.72 -41.17
N THR A 242 9.91 -11.79 -40.18
CA THR A 242 10.87 -10.74 -39.89
C THR A 242 11.84 -10.60 -41.07
N LEU A 243 11.85 -9.44 -41.72
CA LEU A 243 12.79 -9.14 -42.80
C LEU A 243 14.10 -8.60 -42.23
N TYR A 244 15.21 -9.07 -42.80
CA TYR A 244 16.56 -8.77 -42.36
C TYR A 244 17.33 -7.91 -43.34
N TYR A 245 18.20 -7.04 -42.81
CA TYR A 245 19.33 -6.55 -43.57
C TYR A 245 20.54 -7.48 -43.36
N LEU A 246 21.36 -7.64 -44.40
CA LEU A 246 22.64 -8.35 -44.34
C LEU A 246 23.60 -7.69 -43.33
N GLY A 247 23.48 -6.38 -43.12
CA GLY A 247 24.16 -5.70 -42.02
C GLY A 247 23.98 -4.19 -41.99
N ARG A 248 24.54 -3.59 -40.93
CA ARG A 248 24.63 -2.15 -40.70
C ARG A 248 26.01 -1.75 -40.15
N PRO A 249 26.50 -0.53 -40.41
CA PRO A 249 27.90 -0.16 -40.17
C PRO A 249 28.14 0.38 -38.74
N TRP A 250 28.33 -0.53 -37.78
CA TRP A 250 28.60 -0.15 -36.38
C TRP A 250 29.84 0.74 -36.25
N GLN A 251 29.74 1.80 -35.43
CA GLN A 251 30.78 2.82 -35.22
C GLN A 251 31.23 3.60 -36.49
N ASN A 252 30.35 3.69 -37.48
CA ASN A 252 30.45 4.65 -38.58
C ASN A 252 29.28 5.64 -38.48
N SER A 253 29.42 6.58 -37.55
CA SER A 253 28.39 7.52 -37.13
C SER A 253 28.99 8.79 -36.54
N THR A 254 28.17 9.84 -36.42
CA THR A 254 28.55 11.20 -35.96
C THR A 254 29.22 11.24 -34.58
N GLY A 255 29.19 10.16 -33.80
CA GLY A 255 29.83 10.05 -32.49
C GLY A 255 31.09 9.18 -32.43
N SER A 256 31.54 8.62 -33.56
CA SER A 256 32.67 7.69 -33.60
C SER A 256 33.91 8.36 -34.20
N SER A 257 35.06 8.26 -33.53
CA SER A 257 36.33 8.77 -34.04
C SER A 257 37.50 7.84 -33.64
N PRO A 258 38.26 7.29 -34.60
CA PRO A 258 38.02 7.36 -36.04
C PRO A 258 36.72 6.61 -36.43
N LEU A 259 36.17 6.93 -37.60
CA LEU A 259 35.07 6.14 -38.19
C LEU A 259 35.59 4.75 -38.57
N SER A 260 34.76 3.72 -38.36
CA SER A 260 35.07 2.36 -38.83
C SER A 260 34.94 2.26 -40.35
N ASN A 261 35.82 1.47 -40.97
CA ASN A 261 35.80 1.16 -42.40
C ASN A 261 35.03 -0.14 -42.64
N ASN A 262 33.76 -0.21 -42.25
CA ASN A 262 32.98 -1.45 -42.12
C ASN A 262 33.05 -2.33 -43.38
N LYS A 263 33.43 -3.61 -43.24
CA LYS A 263 33.51 -4.56 -44.37
C LYS A 263 32.76 -5.86 -44.08
N THR A 264 31.83 -6.20 -44.96
CA THR A 264 31.08 -7.47 -44.94
C THR A 264 30.81 -7.93 -46.36
N VAL A 265 31.16 -9.18 -46.67
CA VAL A 265 31.02 -9.75 -48.03
C VAL A 265 30.31 -11.10 -47.99
N PHE A 266 29.31 -11.29 -48.85
CA PHE A 266 28.63 -12.57 -49.07
C PHE A 266 29.00 -13.14 -50.45
N ILE A 267 29.56 -14.35 -50.49
CA ILE A 267 30.07 -15.00 -51.70
C ILE A 267 29.41 -16.37 -51.89
N SER A 268 28.60 -16.47 -52.94
CA SER A 268 27.92 -17.70 -53.37
C SER A 268 27.06 -18.34 -52.26
N SER A 269 26.40 -17.50 -51.46
CA SER A 269 25.51 -17.95 -50.38
C SER A 269 24.11 -18.31 -50.90
N THR A 270 23.42 -19.19 -50.18
CA THR A 270 22.04 -19.59 -50.46
C THR A 270 21.09 -18.94 -49.45
N VAL A 271 20.02 -18.30 -49.90
CA VAL A 271 19.13 -17.49 -49.06
C VAL A 271 17.67 -17.93 -49.21
N GLY A 272 16.93 -17.94 -48.10
CA GLY A 272 15.49 -18.21 -48.08
C GLY A 272 14.70 -17.10 -48.77
N ALA A 273 13.61 -17.47 -49.43
CA ALA A 273 12.67 -16.48 -49.97
C ALA A 273 12.11 -15.62 -48.83
N ASN A 274 11.89 -14.33 -49.11
CA ASN A 274 11.35 -13.36 -48.14
C ASN A 274 12.13 -13.25 -46.82
N LEU A 275 13.42 -13.57 -46.81
CA LEU A 275 14.27 -13.34 -45.63
C LEU A 275 14.82 -11.91 -45.58
N LEU A 276 15.28 -11.39 -46.73
CA LEU A 276 16.02 -10.13 -46.78
C LEU A 276 15.13 -8.97 -47.22
N GLN A 277 15.38 -7.81 -46.63
CA GLN A 277 14.91 -6.53 -47.14
C GLN A 277 15.46 -6.32 -48.57
N PRO A 278 14.66 -5.82 -49.53
CA PRO A 278 15.13 -5.59 -50.91
C PRO A 278 16.37 -4.69 -50.98
N ALA A 279 16.46 -3.70 -50.09
CA ALA A 279 17.61 -2.80 -49.93
C ALA A 279 18.91 -3.53 -49.55
N GLY A 280 18.82 -4.71 -48.94
CA GLY A 280 19.93 -5.57 -48.52
C GLY A 280 20.72 -5.05 -47.33
N TRP A 281 21.07 -3.77 -47.34
CA TRP A 281 21.89 -3.11 -46.31
C TRP A 281 21.24 -1.81 -45.85
N VAL A 282 21.65 -1.29 -44.70
CA VAL A 282 21.17 0.01 -44.20
C VAL A 282 22.32 0.80 -43.57
N THR A 283 22.20 2.13 -43.54
CA THR A 283 23.08 3.01 -42.78
C THR A 283 22.86 2.83 -41.27
N TRP A 284 23.84 3.24 -40.46
CA TRP A 284 23.70 3.20 -39.01
C TRP A 284 22.80 4.34 -38.53
N ASP A 285 23.07 5.55 -39.04
CA ASP A 285 22.30 6.76 -38.82
C ASP A 285 22.50 7.76 -39.97
N ALA A 286 22.02 9.00 -39.82
CA ALA A 286 22.15 10.06 -40.81
C ALA A 286 23.62 10.52 -41.03
N GLY A 287 24.54 10.23 -40.11
CA GLY A 287 25.95 10.61 -40.20
C GLY A 287 26.87 9.52 -40.73
N THR A 288 26.33 8.38 -41.18
CA THR A 288 27.12 7.30 -41.77
C THR A 288 27.86 7.76 -43.02
N ASN A 289 29.18 7.61 -43.03
CA ASN A 289 30.02 7.87 -44.21
C ASN A 289 30.14 6.57 -45.04
N THR A 290 29.32 6.47 -46.08
CA THR A 290 29.27 5.29 -46.95
C THR A 290 30.52 5.10 -47.82
N SER A 291 31.36 6.12 -48.01
CA SER A 291 32.62 6.00 -48.77
C SER A 291 33.68 5.11 -48.08
N LEU A 292 33.52 4.86 -46.78
CA LEU A 292 34.41 4.01 -45.98
C LEU A 292 33.95 2.54 -45.93
N ILE A 293 32.76 2.24 -46.45
CA ILE A 293 32.09 0.95 -46.31
C ILE A 293 32.44 0.04 -47.50
N THR A 294 32.66 -1.26 -47.22
CA THR A 294 32.77 -2.32 -48.24
C THR A 294 31.75 -3.41 -47.94
N TYR A 295 30.50 -3.16 -48.31
CA TYR A 295 29.40 -4.12 -48.22
C TYR A 295 29.11 -4.68 -49.60
N ALA A 296 29.35 -5.98 -49.78
CA ALA A 296 29.38 -6.58 -51.11
C ALA A 296 28.74 -7.97 -51.18
N GLU A 297 28.19 -8.28 -52.35
CA GLU A 297 27.57 -9.58 -52.66
C GLU A 297 28.15 -10.15 -53.95
N PHE A 298 28.32 -11.48 -54.02
CA PHE A 298 28.70 -12.21 -55.23
C PHE A 298 27.81 -13.43 -55.43
N ARG A 299 26.96 -13.39 -56.46
CA ARG A 299 26.20 -14.55 -56.97
C ARG A 299 25.47 -15.37 -55.88
N SER A 300 24.88 -14.70 -54.89
CA SER A 300 23.96 -15.34 -53.96
C SER A 300 22.74 -15.89 -54.71
N ARG A 301 22.19 -17.02 -54.25
CA ARG A 301 21.06 -17.72 -54.88
C ARG A 301 19.96 -17.98 -53.87
N TYR A 302 18.73 -18.12 -54.33
CA TYR A 302 17.66 -18.71 -53.53
C TYR A 302 17.85 -20.22 -53.40
N TYR A 303 17.16 -20.84 -52.43
CA TYR A 303 17.10 -22.31 -52.31
C TYR A 303 16.53 -23.00 -53.55
N SER A 304 15.76 -22.29 -54.39
CA SER A 304 15.30 -22.78 -55.70
C SER A 304 16.42 -22.86 -56.75
N GLY A 305 17.63 -22.37 -56.46
CA GLY A 305 18.75 -22.28 -57.39
C GLY A 305 18.81 -20.98 -58.20
N ASN A 306 17.72 -20.19 -58.23
CA ASN A 306 17.68 -18.91 -58.94
C ASN A 306 18.65 -17.88 -58.33
N LEU A 307 19.29 -17.06 -59.18
CA LEU A 307 20.09 -15.93 -58.69
C LEU A 307 19.21 -14.94 -57.93
N MET A 308 19.75 -14.39 -56.83
CA MET A 308 19.06 -13.34 -56.10
C MET A 308 19.15 -12.01 -56.85
N PRO A 309 18.03 -11.29 -57.04
CA PRO A 309 18.05 -9.95 -57.60
C PRO A 309 18.69 -8.96 -56.63
N THR A 310 19.57 -8.11 -57.15
CA THR A 310 20.26 -7.06 -56.40
C THR A 310 19.99 -5.65 -56.94
N THR A 311 19.05 -5.51 -57.88
CA THR A 311 18.67 -4.23 -58.52
C THR A 311 18.04 -3.22 -57.55
N SER A 312 17.46 -3.69 -56.44
CA SER A 312 16.88 -2.82 -55.40
C SER A 312 17.83 -2.57 -54.21
N ARG A 313 19.09 -3.00 -54.30
CA ARG A 313 20.08 -2.75 -53.24
C ARG A 313 20.38 -1.26 -53.13
N VAL A 314 20.78 -0.85 -51.93
CA VAL A 314 21.32 0.50 -51.71
C VAL A 314 22.49 0.78 -52.67
N SER A 315 22.53 1.99 -53.21
CA SER A 315 23.45 2.38 -54.30
C SER A 315 24.93 2.33 -53.92
N TRP A 316 25.25 2.39 -52.62
CA TRP A 316 26.61 2.32 -52.10
C TRP A 316 27.07 0.88 -51.78
N SER A 317 26.21 -0.13 -51.94
CA SER A 317 26.62 -1.54 -51.88
C SER A 317 27.25 -2.00 -53.20
N GLN A 318 28.09 -3.03 -53.14
CA GLN A 318 28.89 -3.50 -54.28
C GLN A 318 28.44 -4.88 -54.75
N GLN A 319 28.41 -5.08 -56.06
CA GLN A 319 28.25 -6.40 -56.67
C GLN A 319 29.61 -6.83 -57.23
N LEU A 320 30.20 -7.86 -56.66
CA LEU A 320 31.54 -8.30 -57.04
C LEU A 320 31.52 -8.99 -58.40
N THR A 321 32.63 -8.91 -59.12
CA THR A 321 32.92 -9.75 -60.29
C THR A 321 33.60 -11.05 -59.84
N PRO A 322 33.69 -12.08 -60.71
CA PRO A 322 34.45 -13.29 -60.38
C PRO A 322 35.91 -13.01 -60.00
N ALA A 323 36.56 -12.04 -60.65
CA ALA A 323 37.95 -11.67 -60.37
C ALA A 323 38.10 -11.06 -58.96
N ASP A 324 37.16 -10.23 -58.53
CA ASP A 324 37.17 -9.62 -57.19
C ASP A 324 37.08 -10.67 -56.08
N THR A 325 36.53 -11.85 -56.36
CA THR A 325 36.44 -12.93 -55.36
C THR A 325 37.78 -13.62 -55.06
N ALA A 326 38.79 -13.44 -55.93
CA ALA A 326 40.06 -14.15 -55.84
C ALA A 326 40.81 -13.85 -54.53
N ILE A 327 40.69 -12.62 -54.02
CA ILE A 327 41.34 -12.18 -52.77
C ILE A 327 40.66 -12.70 -51.50
N TYR A 328 39.46 -13.28 -51.60
CA TYR A 328 38.70 -13.83 -50.47
C TYR A 328 38.91 -15.35 -50.36
N ASN A 329 40.18 -15.74 -50.26
CA ASN A 329 40.63 -17.10 -49.99
C ASN A 329 41.43 -17.13 -48.67
N ARG A 330 41.54 -18.32 -48.05
CA ARG A 330 42.16 -18.47 -46.72
C ARG A 330 43.59 -17.94 -46.66
N SER A 331 44.42 -18.23 -47.65
CA SER A 331 45.83 -17.78 -47.67
C SER A 331 45.92 -16.25 -47.74
N ALA A 332 45.10 -15.60 -48.56
CA ALA A 332 45.08 -14.14 -48.65
C ALA A 332 44.54 -13.49 -47.36
N MET A 333 43.48 -14.04 -46.77
CA MET A 333 42.84 -13.48 -45.57
C MET A 333 43.64 -13.71 -44.28
N PHE A 334 44.30 -14.86 -44.16
CA PHE A 334 44.95 -15.29 -42.92
C PHE A 334 46.48 -15.29 -43.00
N GLY A 335 47.06 -15.01 -44.17
CA GLY A 335 48.50 -14.97 -44.39
C GLY A 335 49.14 -16.33 -44.13
N THR A 336 50.07 -16.37 -43.19
CA THR A 336 50.82 -17.58 -42.80
C THR A 336 50.04 -18.56 -41.94
N TRP A 337 48.88 -18.16 -41.40
CA TRP A 337 48.06 -19.05 -40.58
C TRP A 337 47.13 -19.88 -41.47
N ASP A 338 47.30 -21.21 -41.44
CA ASP A 338 46.37 -22.15 -42.06
C ASP A 338 45.47 -22.82 -41.00
N PRO A 339 44.21 -22.41 -40.87
CA PRO A 339 43.30 -23.00 -39.90
C PRO A 339 42.97 -24.48 -40.21
N CYS A 340 43.25 -24.99 -41.41
CA CYS A 340 43.05 -26.40 -41.74
C CYS A 340 44.01 -27.34 -41.02
N THR A 341 45.10 -26.81 -40.45
CA THR A 341 46.12 -27.58 -39.72
C THR A 341 45.86 -27.64 -38.21
N VAL A 342 44.86 -26.89 -37.71
CA VAL A 342 44.50 -26.80 -36.27
C VAL A 342 44.11 -28.17 -35.68
N ALA A 343 43.47 -29.02 -36.48
CA ALA A 343 43.17 -30.40 -36.12
C ALA A 343 43.14 -31.28 -37.37
N THR A 344 43.39 -32.58 -37.20
CA THR A 344 43.27 -33.54 -38.31
C THR A 344 41.88 -33.48 -38.92
N GLY A 345 41.81 -33.28 -40.24
CA GLY A 345 40.53 -33.20 -40.95
C GLY A 345 39.71 -31.94 -40.67
N PHE A 346 40.31 -30.86 -40.11
CA PHE A 346 39.57 -29.62 -39.83
C PHE A 346 38.91 -29.05 -41.09
N CYS A 347 39.51 -29.14 -42.26
CA CYS A 347 38.87 -28.67 -43.50
C CYS A 347 38.20 -29.77 -44.33
N ALA A 348 38.20 -31.02 -43.85
CA ALA A 348 37.46 -32.11 -44.51
C ALA A 348 35.95 -31.89 -44.39
N SER A 349 35.18 -32.37 -45.36
CA SER A 349 33.73 -32.41 -45.26
C SER A 349 33.32 -33.41 -44.18
N THR A 350 32.39 -33.02 -43.31
CA THR A 350 31.79 -33.90 -42.29
C THR A 350 30.29 -34.02 -42.55
N THR A 351 29.74 -35.22 -42.38
CA THR A 351 28.29 -35.39 -42.36
C THR A 351 27.75 -34.69 -41.12
N PRO A 352 26.77 -33.76 -41.24
CA PRO A 352 26.24 -33.06 -40.09
C PRO A 352 25.44 -34.00 -39.17
N ASP A 353 25.55 -33.78 -37.86
CA ASP A 353 24.73 -34.48 -36.86
C ASP A 353 23.29 -33.95 -36.86
N ILE A 354 22.34 -34.78 -36.42
CA ILE A 354 20.98 -34.29 -36.13
C ILE A 354 21.05 -33.39 -34.90
N ALA A 355 20.85 -32.07 -35.08
CA ALA A 355 20.79 -31.11 -33.99
C ALA A 355 19.60 -30.16 -34.16
N VAL A 356 18.55 -30.41 -33.39
CA VAL A 356 17.36 -29.55 -33.29
C VAL A 356 17.72 -28.31 -32.49
N SER A 357 17.26 -27.16 -32.95
CA SER A 357 17.49 -25.84 -32.37
C SER A 357 16.18 -25.06 -32.29
N ASN A 358 16.16 -24.02 -31.45
CA ASN A 358 15.03 -23.12 -31.23
C ASN A 358 13.68 -23.82 -30.99
N LEU A 359 13.68 -24.95 -30.25
CA LEU A 359 12.43 -25.51 -29.75
C LEU A 359 11.76 -24.49 -28.83
N ARG A 360 10.58 -24.04 -29.22
CA ARG A 360 9.81 -23.01 -28.53
C ARG A 360 8.34 -23.40 -28.51
N ALA A 361 7.68 -23.14 -27.38
CA ALA A 361 6.24 -23.20 -27.29
C ALA A 361 5.71 -21.82 -26.88
N VAL A 362 4.73 -21.33 -27.64
CA VAL A 362 4.05 -20.05 -27.38
C VAL A 362 2.63 -20.35 -26.98
N LYS A 363 2.25 -19.93 -25.78
CA LYS A 363 0.87 -20.02 -25.32
C LYS A 363 0.00 -19.02 -26.09
N GLY A 364 -0.95 -19.52 -26.88
CA GLY A 364 -2.02 -18.71 -27.47
C GLY A 364 -3.24 -18.64 -26.55
N ALA A 365 -4.37 -18.17 -27.09
CA ALA A 365 -5.63 -18.07 -26.34
C ALA A 365 -6.29 -19.43 -26.09
N THR A 366 -6.25 -20.34 -27.07
CA THR A 366 -6.91 -21.66 -27.02
C THR A 366 -5.96 -22.83 -27.26
N GLN A 367 -4.82 -22.58 -27.92
CA GLN A 367 -3.81 -23.59 -28.25
C GLN A 367 -2.41 -23.02 -28.00
N ALA A 368 -1.44 -23.89 -27.76
CA ALA A 368 -0.03 -23.56 -27.80
C ALA A 368 0.52 -23.82 -29.21
N THR A 369 1.31 -22.90 -29.75
CA THR A 369 2.09 -23.10 -30.97
C THR A 369 3.47 -23.64 -30.59
N ILE A 370 3.81 -24.84 -31.05
CA ILE A 370 5.11 -25.47 -30.82
C ILE A 370 5.89 -25.41 -32.13
N SER A 371 7.08 -24.80 -32.09
CA SER A 371 7.94 -24.61 -33.26
C SER A 371 9.37 -25.01 -32.97
N TRP A 372 10.08 -25.51 -33.96
CA TRP A 372 11.51 -25.82 -33.89
C TRP A 372 12.15 -25.69 -35.27
N ASN A 373 13.48 -25.69 -35.30
CA ASN A 373 14.23 -25.82 -36.55
C ASN A 373 15.35 -26.84 -36.43
N ILE A 374 15.91 -27.26 -37.56
CA ILE A 374 17.13 -28.06 -37.61
C ILE A 374 18.34 -27.18 -37.92
N SER A 375 19.48 -27.46 -37.29
CA SER A 375 20.70 -26.67 -37.47
C SER A 375 21.27 -26.80 -38.89
N TRP A 376 21.21 -27.99 -39.48
CA TRP A 376 21.60 -28.21 -40.87
C TRP A 376 20.44 -28.80 -41.66
N ALA A 377 20.18 -28.20 -42.81
CA ALA A 377 19.24 -28.67 -43.82
C ALA A 377 19.51 -30.16 -44.15
N MET A 378 18.51 -31.01 -43.91
CA MET A 378 18.58 -32.45 -44.09
C MET A 378 17.20 -32.98 -44.47
N ASP A 379 17.12 -33.75 -45.55
CA ASP A 379 15.91 -34.45 -45.95
C ASP A 379 15.64 -35.68 -45.07
N GLN A 380 14.42 -36.19 -45.13
CA GLN A 380 13.99 -37.46 -44.51
C GLN A 380 14.26 -37.57 -43.00
N ILE A 381 14.41 -36.43 -42.29
CA ILE A 381 14.40 -36.42 -40.82
C ILE A 381 12.97 -36.56 -40.35
N LYS A 382 12.74 -37.55 -39.50
CA LYS A 382 11.48 -37.73 -38.78
C LYS A 382 11.54 -37.00 -37.43
N TYR A 383 10.58 -36.10 -37.21
CA TYR A 383 10.36 -35.40 -35.94
C TYR A 383 9.12 -35.94 -35.26
N GLU A 384 9.27 -36.33 -33.99
CA GLU A 384 8.18 -36.76 -33.12
C GLU A 384 8.10 -35.79 -31.94
N LEU A 385 6.94 -35.14 -31.76
CA LEU A 385 6.65 -34.29 -30.61
C LEU A 385 6.01 -35.15 -29.51
N PHE A 386 6.63 -35.13 -28.35
CA PHE A 386 6.13 -35.78 -27.15
C PHE A 386 5.60 -34.74 -26.17
N ARG A 387 4.54 -35.09 -25.45
CA ARG A 387 3.91 -34.29 -24.40
C ARG A 387 3.80 -35.09 -23.10
N SER A 388 4.00 -34.43 -21.98
CA SER A 388 3.71 -34.94 -20.64
C SER A 388 2.94 -33.91 -19.81
N ALA A 389 2.08 -34.36 -18.88
CA ALA A 389 1.45 -33.51 -17.88
C ALA A 389 2.22 -33.46 -16.55
N ASP A 390 3.16 -34.39 -16.33
CA ASP A 390 3.90 -34.57 -15.08
C ASP A 390 5.43 -34.49 -15.25
N ASN A 391 5.90 -34.25 -16.48
CA ASN A 391 7.31 -34.22 -16.87
C ASN A 391 8.06 -35.56 -16.69
N THR A 392 7.34 -36.68 -16.59
CA THR A 392 7.91 -38.03 -16.43
C THR A 392 7.37 -39.01 -17.47
N THR A 393 6.06 -39.01 -17.68
CA THR A 393 5.38 -39.90 -18.63
C THR A 393 5.03 -39.13 -19.90
N PHE A 394 5.72 -39.45 -21.00
CA PHE A 394 5.56 -38.75 -22.27
C PHE A 394 4.83 -39.60 -23.31
N SER A 395 3.84 -39.00 -23.97
CA SER A 395 3.13 -39.60 -25.11
C SER A 395 3.34 -38.80 -26.38
N LYS A 396 3.42 -39.47 -27.53
CA LYS A 396 3.56 -38.81 -28.83
C LYS A 396 2.24 -38.14 -29.20
N VAL A 397 2.29 -36.85 -29.52
CA VAL A 397 1.11 -36.04 -29.90
C VAL A 397 1.18 -35.56 -31.35
N TYR A 398 2.35 -35.56 -31.97
CA TYR A 398 2.52 -35.16 -33.36
C TYR A 398 3.75 -35.84 -33.99
N GLU A 399 3.71 -36.09 -35.30
CA GLU A 399 4.81 -36.63 -36.08
C GLU A 399 4.84 -35.99 -37.48
N VAL A 400 6.04 -35.70 -37.98
CA VAL A 400 6.26 -35.27 -39.36
C VAL A 400 7.63 -35.72 -39.87
N THR A 401 7.71 -36.08 -41.15
CA THR A 401 8.98 -36.36 -41.83
C THR A 401 9.26 -35.23 -42.82
N ALA A 402 10.44 -34.60 -42.71
CA ALA A 402 10.87 -33.55 -43.63
C ALA A 402 11.08 -34.13 -45.04
N ALA A 403 10.24 -33.76 -46.01
CA ALA A 403 10.34 -34.30 -47.35
C ALA A 403 11.60 -33.83 -48.12
N THR A 404 12.06 -32.61 -47.84
CA THR A 404 13.22 -31.96 -48.51
C THR A 404 14.12 -31.27 -47.51
N ASP A 405 15.39 -31.07 -47.88
CA ASP A 405 16.39 -30.35 -47.09
C ASP A 405 16.12 -28.83 -47.02
N SER A 406 15.28 -28.29 -47.91
CA SER A 406 14.86 -26.88 -47.93
C SER A 406 13.94 -26.48 -46.76
N LEU A 407 13.36 -27.45 -46.05
CA LEU A 407 12.49 -27.22 -44.90
C LEU A 407 13.32 -27.28 -43.61
N VAL A 408 13.81 -26.14 -43.14
CA VAL A 408 14.51 -26.07 -41.85
C VAL A 408 13.58 -25.82 -40.67
N ASN A 409 12.39 -25.25 -40.90
CA ASN A 409 11.46 -24.82 -39.87
C ASN A 409 10.23 -25.72 -39.82
N PHE A 410 9.80 -26.05 -38.61
CA PHE A 410 8.66 -26.90 -38.35
C PHE A 410 7.80 -26.28 -37.27
N GLN A 411 6.48 -26.49 -37.37
CA GLN A 411 5.55 -26.05 -36.35
C GLN A 411 4.33 -26.96 -36.31
N THR A 412 3.72 -27.04 -35.14
CA THR A 412 2.41 -27.64 -34.92
C THR A 412 1.71 -26.90 -33.78
N THR A 413 0.45 -27.23 -33.52
CA THR A 413 -0.28 -26.71 -32.36
C THR A 413 -0.77 -27.85 -31.48
N ASP A 414 -0.94 -27.56 -30.19
CA ASP A 414 -1.54 -28.49 -29.23
C ASP A 414 -2.50 -27.72 -28.30
N ALA A 415 -3.45 -28.42 -27.69
CA ALA A 415 -4.36 -27.84 -26.71
C ALA A 415 -3.58 -27.27 -25.51
N LEU A 416 -4.08 -26.19 -24.92
CA LEU A 416 -3.52 -25.68 -23.67
C LEU A 416 -3.73 -26.69 -22.53
N PRO A 417 -2.81 -26.74 -21.54
CA PRO A 417 -3.06 -27.47 -20.31
C PRO A 417 -4.27 -26.88 -19.59
N ALA A 418 -5.03 -27.75 -18.91
CA ALA A 418 -6.14 -27.35 -18.06
C ALA A 418 -5.70 -26.26 -17.05
N ALA A 419 -6.65 -25.43 -16.61
CA ALA A 419 -6.35 -24.40 -15.62
C ALA A 419 -5.71 -25.03 -14.36
N GLY A 420 -4.60 -24.46 -13.88
CA GLY A 420 -3.85 -24.98 -12.74
C GLY A 420 -2.83 -26.08 -13.09
N THR A 421 -2.68 -26.49 -14.35
CA THR A 421 -1.71 -27.52 -14.77
C THR A 421 -0.71 -26.99 -15.80
N ALA A 422 0.24 -27.83 -16.19
CA ALA A 422 1.22 -27.54 -17.24
C ALA A 422 1.41 -28.74 -18.16
N TYR A 423 1.82 -28.47 -19.39
CA TYR A 423 2.32 -29.47 -20.32
C TYR A 423 3.81 -29.26 -20.57
N TYR A 424 4.50 -30.37 -20.72
CA TYR A 424 5.94 -30.46 -20.96
C TYR A 424 6.15 -31.12 -22.31
N TYR A 425 7.05 -30.58 -23.13
CA TYR A 425 7.26 -31.02 -24.51
C TYR A 425 8.73 -31.23 -24.82
N TYR A 426 9.04 -32.28 -25.58
CA TYR A 426 10.33 -32.43 -26.25
C TYR A 426 10.14 -32.95 -27.68
N ILE A 427 11.15 -32.74 -28.52
CA ILE A 427 11.21 -33.28 -29.88
C ILE A 427 12.24 -34.41 -29.92
N ARG A 428 11.86 -35.55 -30.49
CA ARG A 428 12.79 -36.61 -30.92
C ARG A 428 12.96 -36.53 -32.43
N ALA A 429 14.17 -36.30 -32.89
CA ALA A 429 14.54 -36.23 -34.31
C ALA A 429 15.41 -37.43 -34.69
N SER A 430 15.04 -38.16 -35.75
CA SER A 430 15.72 -39.39 -36.17
C SER A 430 15.81 -39.52 -37.69
N LYS A 431 16.90 -40.12 -38.18
CA LYS A 431 17.12 -40.49 -39.58
C LYS A 431 17.99 -41.75 -39.62
N ALA A 432 17.67 -42.70 -40.50
CA ALA A 432 18.44 -43.93 -40.64
C ALA A 432 19.92 -43.63 -40.94
N GLY A 433 20.83 -44.28 -40.22
CA GLY A 433 22.28 -44.08 -40.35
C GLY A 433 22.86 -42.90 -39.56
N LEU A 434 22.03 -42.11 -38.87
CA LEU A 434 22.48 -41.02 -37.99
C LEU A 434 22.03 -41.27 -36.54
N THR A 435 22.77 -40.71 -35.58
CA THR A 435 22.39 -40.73 -34.16
C THR A 435 21.14 -39.89 -33.94
N THR A 436 20.14 -40.46 -33.25
CA THR A 436 18.91 -39.77 -32.85
C THR A 436 19.22 -38.64 -31.87
N HIS A 437 18.57 -37.50 -32.03
CA HIS A 437 18.64 -36.37 -31.10
C HIS A 437 17.31 -36.15 -30.39
N THR A 438 17.36 -35.98 -29.08
CA THR A 438 16.20 -35.62 -28.26
C THR A 438 16.49 -34.29 -27.60
N THR A 439 15.60 -33.31 -27.78
CA THR A 439 15.77 -31.99 -27.16
C THR A 439 15.58 -32.04 -25.66
N GLU A 440 16.02 -30.97 -24.98
CA GLU A 440 15.51 -30.69 -23.64
C GLU A 440 13.99 -30.48 -23.65
N THR A 441 13.40 -30.58 -22.45
CA THR A 441 11.97 -30.39 -22.27
C THR A 441 11.66 -28.91 -22.06
N ILE A 442 10.66 -28.40 -22.80
CA ILE A 442 10.09 -27.06 -22.61
C ILE A 442 8.70 -27.16 -21.98
N GLN A 443 8.25 -26.09 -21.32
CA GLN A 443 6.98 -26.08 -20.58
C GLN A 443 6.01 -25.03 -21.14
N VAL A 444 4.73 -25.40 -21.23
CA VAL A 444 3.60 -24.48 -21.35
C VAL A 444 2.79 -24.60 -20.07
N SER A 445 2.62 -23.49 -19.35
CA SER A 445 1.91 -23.49 -18.06
C SER A 445 0.57 -22.77 -18.16
N SER A 446 -0.43 -23.34 -17.49
CA SER A 446 -1.72 -22.73 -17.15
C SER A 446 -1.88 -22.57 -15.63
N ILE A 447 -0.77 -22.61 -14.87
CA ILE A 447 -0.72 -22.33 -13.44
C ILE A 447 -0.77 -20.82 -13.21
N GLN A 448 -1.70 -20.37 -12.37
CA GLN A 448 -1.88 -18.96 -12.02
C GLN A 448 -0.70 -18.49 -11.18
N THR A 449 -0.06 -17.38 -11.58
CA THR A 449 1.08 -16.80 -10.84
C THR A 449 0.84 -15.33 -10.56
N LEU A 450 1.26 -14.91 -9.36
CA LEU A 450 1.40 -13.51 -8.97
C LEU A 450 2.86 -13.27 -8.57
N THR A 451 3.37 -12.09 -8.88
CA THR A 451 4.74 -11.71 -8.56
C THR A 451 4.75 -10.24 -8.15
N ALA A 452 5.30 -9.95 -6.97
CA ALA A 452 5.55 -8.60 -6.49
C ALA A 452 7.05 -8.39 -6.32
N THR A 453 7.60 -7.32 -6.92
CA THR A 453 9.03 -6.99 -6.86
C THR A 453 9.24 -5.56 -6.39
N GLY A 454 10.24 -5.36 -5.52
CA GLY A 454 10.52 -4.09 -4.85
C GLY A 454 10.39 -4.20 -3.34
N THR A 455 11.13 -3.35 -2.62
CA THR A 455 11.12 -3.28 -1.15
C THR A 455 10.71 -1.89 -0.71
N LEU A 456 9.87 -1.80 0.32
CA LEU A 456 9.43 -0.53 0.91
C LEU A 456 10.24 -0.25 2.18
N GLY A 457 10.72 0.97 2.33
CA GLY A 457 11.32 1.47 3.57
C GLY A 457 10.25 1.90 4.59
N ALA A 458 10.70 2.29 5.79
CA ALA A 458 9.79 2.75 6.84
C ALA A 458 9.08 4.08 6.46
N PHE A 459 7.78 4.17 6.70
CA PHE A 459 6.97 5.36 6.46
C PHE A 459 6.92 6.27 7.70
N THR A 460 6.91 7.57 7.50
CA THR A 460 6.65 8.55 8.56
C THR A 460 5.53 9.47 8.11
N GLN A 461 4.45 9.50 8.89
CA GLN A 461 3.30 10.37 8.68
C GLN A 461 3.27 11.43 9.78
N TYR A 462 3.14 12.70 9.40
CA TYR A 462 3.00 13.82 10.33
C TYR A 462 1.53 14.20 10.49
N ALA A 463 1.20 14.96 11.54
CA ALA A 463 -0.18 15.40 11.77
C ALA A 463 -0.72 16.20 10.57
N GLY A 464 -1.92 15.84 10.10
CA GLY A 464 -2.64 16.56 9.04
C GLY A 464 -2.28 16.19 7.60
N THR A 465 -1.24 15.37 7.35
CA THR A 465 -0.86 14.95 5.99
C THR A 465 -0.49 13.46 5.92
N PRO A 466 -0.83 12.75 4.83
CA PRO A 466 -0.31 11.40 4.58
C PRO A 466 1.21 11.39 4.46
N SER A 467 1.85 10.24 4.67
CA SER A 467 3.29 10.09 4.46
C SER A 467 3.69 10.29 3.00
N ALA A 468 4.99 10.46 2.75
CA ALA A 468 5.54 10.34 1.40
C ALA A 468 5.21 8.96 0.80
N THR A 469 4.92 8.93 -0.51
CA THR A 469 4.62 7.72 -1.25
C THR A 469 5.88 6.93 -1.59
N GLN A 470 5.81 5.62 -1.47
CA GLN A 470 6.80 4.67 -2.00
C GLN A 470 6.09 3.70 -2.96
N SER A 471 6.81 2.91 -3.76
CA SER A 471 6.17 1.99 -4.71
C SER A 471 6.92 0.68 -4.92
N TYR A 472 6.19 -0.32 -5.40
CA TYR A 472 6.70 -1.61 -5.87
C TYR A 472 5.96 -2.01 -7.15
N SER A 473 6.42 -3.06 -7.83
CA SER A 473 5.81 -3.59 -9.06
C SER A 473 5.03 -4.87 -8.77
N LEU A 474 3.85 -5.01 -9.36
CA LEU A 474 3.00 -6.20 -9.29
C LEU A 474 2.68 -6.71 -10.70
N SER A 475 2.86 -8.00 -10.95
CA SER A 475 2.49 -8.66 -12.20
C SER A 475 1.87 -10.03 -11.94
N GLY A 476 1.25 -10.62 -12.96
CA GLY A 476 0.74 -11.98 -12.88
C GLY A 476 0.43 -12.59 -14.24
N ALA A 477 0.42 -13.92 -14.30
CA ALA A 477 0.18 -14.68 -15.53
C ALA A 477 -0.82 -15.81 -15.28
N ASN A 478 -1.51 -16.22 -16.36
CA ASN A 478 -2.55 -17.25 -16.37
C ASN A 478 -3.71 -16.99 -15.41
N LEU A 479 -3.93 -15.74 -14.99
CA LEU A 479 -4.92 -15.36 -13.99
C LEU A 479 -6.34 -15.64 -14.51
N THR A 480 -7.17 -16.30 -13.69
CA THR A 480 -8.55 -16.65 -14.04
C THR A 480 -9.58 -15.68 -13.46
N GLY A 481 -9.13 -14.63 -12.76
CA GLY A 481 -9.97 -13.60 -12.16
C GLY A 481 -9.16 -12.38 -11.76
N ASN A 482 -9.83 -11.41 -11.14
CA ASN A 482 -9.18 -10.16 -10.73
C ASN A 482 -8.08 -10.40 -9.69
N VAL A 483 -7.17 -9.43 -9.60
CA VAL A 483 -6.17 -9.35 -8.53
C VAL A 483 -6.63 -8.33 -7.51
N THR A 484 -6.82 -8.76 -6.27
CA THR A 484 -7.18 -7.89 -5.15
C THR A 484 -5.92 -7.56 -4.36
N VAL A 485 -5.67 -6.26 -4.15
CA VAL A 485 -4.55 -5.71 -3.39
C VAL A 485 -5.09 -5.09 -2.12
N THR A 486 -4.77 -5.70 -0.97
CA THR A 486 -5.31 -5.33 0.33
C THR A 486 -4.18 -4.82 1.24
N PRO A 487 -4.10 -3.50 1.51
CA PRO A 487 -3.15 -3.00 2.50
C PRO A 487 -3.58 -3.33 3.93
N PRO A 488 -2.64 -3.33 4.90
CA PRO A 488 -2.99 -3.40 6.32
C PRO A 488 -3.57 -2.05 6.81
N SER A 489 -4.19 -2.06 8.00
CA SER A 489 -4.78 -0.86 8.60
C SER A 489 -3.78 0.30 8.71
N GLY A 490 -4.24 1.52 8.42
CA GLY A 490 -3.42 2.72 8.38
C GLY A 490 -2.67 2.95 7.07
N TYR A 491 -2.61 1.97 6.17
CA TYR A 491 -1.99 2.12 4.85
C TYR A 491 -3.02 2.23 3.73
N GLU A 492 -2.62 2.95 2.68
CA GLU A 492 -3.37 3.09 1.45
C GLU A 492 -2.51 2.71 0.25
N VAL A 493 -3.13 2.13 -0.77
CA VAL A 493 -2.49 1.74 -2.04
C VAL A 493 -3.15 2.42 -3.24
N SER A 494 -2.40 2.54 -4.33
CA SER A 494 -2.87 3.17 -5.57
C SER A 494 -2.15 2.56 -6.79
N ALA A 495 -2.89 2.34 -7.89
CA ALA A 495 -2.32 1.91 -9.17
C ALA A 495 -2.27 3.02 -10.24
N ASN A 496 -2.65 4.25 -9.89
CA ASN A 496 -2.74 5.40 -10.82
C ASN A 496 -1.93 6.61 -10.35
N GLY A 497 -0.74 6.34 -9.81
CA GLY A 497 0.18 7.39 -9.37
C GLY A 497 -0.30 8.21 -8.16
N GLY A 498 -1.25 7.69 -7.37
CA GLY A 498 -1.79 8.37 -6.19
C GLY A 498 -2.99 9.28 -6.46
N THR A 499 -3.67 9.11 -7.60
CA THR A 499 -4.92 9.84 -7.88
C THR A 499 -6.08 9.26 -7.05
N ASN A 500 -6.20 7.93 -7.01
CA ASN A 500 -7.16 7.21 -6.18
C ASN A 500 -6.42 6.35 -5.16
N TRP A 501 -6.91 6.34 -3.91
CA TRP A 501 -6.33 5.59 -2.80
C TRP A 501 -7.33 4.58 -2.25
N TYR A 502 -6.85 3.38 -2.00
CA TYR A 502 -7.63 2.22 -1.58
C TYR A 502 -7.13 1.72 -0.23
N THR A 503 -8.04 1.26 0.62
CA THR A 503 -7.75 0.85 2.02
C THR A 503 -8.04 -0.63 2.21
N SER A 504 -7.83 -1.18 3.42
CA SER A 504 -8.29 -2.53 3.77
C SER A 504 -9.81 -2.69 3.70
N ALA A 505 -10.58 -1.61 3.91
CA ALA A 505 -12.04 -1.62 3.85
C ALA A 505 -12.56 -1.55 2.40
N THR A 506 -11.79 -0.93 1.51
CA THR A 506 -12.07 -0.81 0.08
C THR A 506 -10.82 -1.18 -0.73
N PRO A 507 -10.48 -2.49 -0.84
CA PRO A 507 -9.26 -2.94 -1.51
C PRO A 507 -9.20 -2.53 -2.98
N LEU A 508 -7.97 -2.37 -3.48
CA LEU A 508 -7.74 -2.12 -4.90
C LEU A 508 -7.97 -3.41 -5.69
N VAL A 509 -8.77 -3.34 -6.75
CA VAL A 509 -9.04 -4.47 -7.65
C VAL A 509 -8.48 -4.16 -9.03
N LEU A 510 -7.59 -5.02 -9.53
CA LEU A 510 -6.99 -4.93 -10.85
C LEU A 510 -7.54 -6.05 -11.74
N THR A 511 -7.95 -5.70 -12.96
CA THR A 511 -8.50 -6.65 -13.94
C THR A 511 -7.41 -7.07 -14.93
N PRO A 512 -7.00 -8.35 -14.96
CA PRO A 512 -6.05 -8.84 -15.95
C PRO A 512 -6.61 -8.76 -17.38
N ALA A 513 -5.75 -8.49 -18.35
CA ALA A 513 -6.09 -8.54 -19.78
C ALA A 513 -5.49 -9.81 -20.39
N SER A 514 -6.29 -10.60 -21.11
CA SER A 514 -5.85 -11.88 -21.69
C SER A 514 -5.15 -12.79 -20.67
N ASN A 515 -5.76 -12.93 -19.49
CA ASN A 515 -5.25 -13.71 -18.35
C ASN A 515 -3.87 -13.25 -17.83
N THR A 516 -3.47 -12.02 -18.14
CA THR A 516 -2.17 -11.45 -17.76
C THR A 516 -2.35 -10.09 -17.09
N LEU A 517 -1.72 -9.89 -15.93
CA LEU A 517 -1.55 -8.57 -15.33
C LEU A 517 -0.15 -8.08 -15.71
N PRO A 518 0.00 -7.10 -16.63
CA PRO A 518 1.32 -6.53 -16.91
C PRO A 518 1.92 -5.90 -15.66
N ALA A 519 3.24 -5.73 -15.65
CA ALA A 519 3.95 -5.09 -14.54
C ALA A 519 3.33 -3.72 -14.22
N THR A 520 2.63 -3.66 -13.10
CA THR A 520 1.83 -2.52 -12.66
C THR A 520 2.48 -1.91 -11.44
N THR A 521 2.75 -0.60 -11.48
CA THR A 521 3.32 0.11 -10.32
C THR A 521 2.24 0.33 -9.27
N ILE A 522 2.48 -0.17 -8.05
CA ILE A 522 1.63 0.06 -6.88
C ILE A 522 2.31 1.09 -5.97
N SER A 523 1.69 2.25 -5.86
CA SER A 523 2.05 3.31 -4.91
C SER A 523 1.44 3.03 -3.54
N VAL A 524 2.19 3.30 -2.48
CA VAL A 524 1.84 3.02 -1.08
C VAL A 524 2.13 4.25 -0.23
N ARG A 525 1.24 4.59 0.70
CA ARG A 525 1.49 5.57 1.76
C ARG A 525 0.88 5.15 3.09
N LEU A 526 1.41 5.67 4.19
CA LEU A 526 0.79 5.62 5.51
C LEU A 526 -0.13 6.83 5.66
N ASN A 527 -1.41 6.57 5.93
CA ASN A 527 -2.45 7.55 6.18
C ASN A 527 -3.35 7.10 7.34
N ALA A 528 -2.76 6.95 8.52
CA ALA A 528 -3.45 6.54 9.73
C ALA A 528 -4.22 7.69 10.40
N ALA A 529 -5.31 7.35 11.10
CA ALA A 529 -6.11 8.30 11.85
C ALA A 529 -5.50 8.67 13.22
N ALA A 530 -4.81 7.72 13.88
CA ALA A 530 -4.29 7.86 15.23
C ALA A 530 -2.75 7.81 15.26
N ALA A 531 -2.12 8.51 16.21
CA ALA A 531 -0.67 8.46 16.37
C ALA A 531 -0.27 7.07 16.87
N GLY A 532 0.86 6.55 16.40
CA GLY A 532 1.33 5.21 16.74
C GLY A 532 2.19 4.57 15.65
N THR A 533 2.60 3.34 15.91
CA THR A 533 3.37 2.50 14.98
C THR A 533 2.45 1.57 14.20
N TYR A 534 2.67 1.44 12.90
CA TYR A 534 1.89 0.65 11.98
C TYR A 534 2.79 -0.29 11.18
N ALA A 535 2.50 -1.58 11.24
CA ALA A 535 3.22 -2.61 10.50
C ALA A 535 2.25 -3.68 9.97
N GLY A 536 2.63 -4.34 8.89
CA GLY A 536 1.85 -5.43 8.32
C GLY A 536 2.30 -5.78 6.90
N ASN A 537 1.45 -6.53 6.21
CA ASN A 537 1.68 -6.93 4.83
C ASN A 537 0.57 -6.40 3.94
N ILE A 538 0.93 -5.83 2.80
CA ILE A 538 0.02 -5.65 1.68
C ILE A 538 -0.12 -7.00 0.99
N THR A 539 -1.32 -7.59 1.00
CA THR A 539 -1.58 -8.91 0.44
C THR A 539 -2.18 -8.81 -0.96
N HIS A 540 -1.76 -9.71 -1.84
CA HIS A 540 -2.19 -9.79 -3.22
C HIS A 540 -2.78 -11.16 -3.49
N THR A 541 -4.04 -11.19 -3.88
CA THR A 541 -4.78 -12.44 -4.07
C THR A 541 -5.45 -12.46 -5.43
N SER A 542 -5.46 -13.62 -6.08
CA SER A 542 -6.25 -13.89 -7.27
C SER A 542 -6.71 -15.35 -7.22
N PRO A 543 -7.87 -15.73 -7.79
CA PRO A 543 -8.34 -17.10 -7.75
C PRO A 543 -7.29 -18.10 -8.23
N ASN A 544 -7.05 -19.15 -7.44
CA ASN A 544 -6.09 -20.23 -7.70
C ASN A 544 -4.60 -19.82 -7.81
N ALA A 545 -4.27 -18.53 -7.67
CA ALA A 545 -2.89 -18.07 -7.56
C ALA A 545 -2.41 -18.14 -6.11
N THR A 546 -1.14 -18.52 -5.90
CA THR A 546 -0.51 -18.37 -4.58
C THR A 546 -0.43 -16.88 -4.24
N SER A 547 -0.87 -16.51 -3.05
CA SER A 547 -0.87 -15.11 -2.62
C SER A 547 0.55 -14.60 -2.39
N VAL A 548 0.81 -13.34 -2.77
CA VAL A 548 2.10 -12.67 -2.53
C VAL A 548 1.92 -11.48 -1.60
N SER A 549 2.92 -11.21 -0.77
CA SER A 549 2.87 -10.16 0.26
C SER A 549 4.05 -9.20 0.15
N VAL A 550 3.81 -7.92 0.42
CA VAL A 550 4.85 -6.89 0.54
C VAL A 550 4.76 -6.26 1.92
N ALA A 551 5.84 -6.33 2.69
CA ALA A 551 5.86 -5.81 4.06
C ALA A 551 5.91 -4.26 4.09
N VAL A 552 5.21 -3.68 5.07
CA VAL A 552 5.21 -2.24 5.36
C VAL A 552 5.42 -2.00 6.85
N THR A 553 6.19 -0.94 7.17
CA THR A 553 6.42 -0.47 8.55
C THR A 553 6.42 1.05 8.56
N GLY A 554 5.98 1.68 9.65
CA GLY A 554 5.95 3.13 9.74
C GLY A 554 5.31 3.66 11.01
N SER A 555 5.35 4.98 11.20
CA SER A 555 4.81 5.65 12.37
C SER A 555 4.07 6.94 11.99
N ARG A 556 2.89 7.15 12.60
CA ARG A 556 2.23 8.44 12.63
C ARG A 556 2.61 9.18 13.90
N VAL A 557 3.21 10.37 13.76
CA VAL A 557 3.62 11.23 14.87
C VAL A 557 2.62 12.38 15.07
N THR A 558 2.54 12.90 16.30
CA THR A 558 1.65 14.02 16.67
C THR A 558 2.18 15.39 16.23
N GLY A 559 3.47 15.49 15.91
CA GLY A 559 4.09 16.72 15.42
C GLY A 559 3.71 17.04 13.97
N SER A 560 3.79 18.33 13.62
CA SER A 560 3.82 18.76 12.22
C SER A 560 5.12 18.35 11.55
N ALA A 561 5.10 18.22 10.22
CA ALA A 561 6.33 17.98 9.47
C ALA A 561 7.28 19.17 9.69
N PRO A 562 8.58 18.93 9.95
CA PRO A 562 9.55 20.02 10.06
C PRO A 562 9.55 20.84 8.76
N VAL A 563 9.33 22.16 8.89
CA VAL A 563 9.38 23.08 7.75
C VAL A 563 10.85 23.32 7.43
N SER A 564 11.25 23.10 6.19
CA SER A 564 12.63 23.33 5.72
C SER A 564 12.59 24.23 4.50
N ALA A 565 13.12 25.44 4.63
CA ALA A 565 13.15 26.49 3.62
C ALA A 565 14.59 26.94 3.32
N PRO A 566 14.85 27.63 2.20
CA PRO A 566 16.13 28.29 1.97
C PRO A 566 16.53 29.22 3.13
N LEU A 567 17.70 29.00 3.72
CA LEU A 567 18.26 29.88 4.76
C LEU A 567 19.36 30.78 4.21
N GLN A 568 20.27 30.22 3.40
CA GLN A 568 21.38 30.98 2.83
C GLN A 568 21.85 30.34 1.53
N TRP A 569 22.09 31.16 0.51
CA TRP A 569 22.48 30.70 -0.82
C TRP A 569 23.71 31.46 -1.34
N TRP A 570 24.72 30.71 -1.77
CA TRP A 570 25.86 31.24 -2.52
C TRP A 570 25.72 30.87 -4.01
N PRO A 571 25.39 31.85 -4.88
CA PRO A 571 25.38 31.67 -6.33
C PRO A 571 26.81 31.67 -6.87
N MET A 572 27.50 30.52 -6.77
CA MET A 572 28.93 30.39 -7.12
C MET A 572 29.25 30.65 -8.61
N LYS A 573 28.25 30.88 -9.46
CA LYS A 573 28.42 31.39 -10.83
C LYS A 573 28.64 32.91 -10.90
N VAL A 574 28.24 33.65 -9.88
CA VAL A 574 28.29 35.12 -9.86
C VAL A 574 29.54 35.58 -9.11
N ASN A 575 29.68 35.17 -7.85
CA ASN A 575 30.81 35.50 -6.98
C ASN A 575 30.82 34.56 -5.76
N ASN A 576 31.68 34.85 -4.77
CA ASN A 576 31.79 34.11 -3.50
C ASN A 576 30.94 34.70 -2.36
N GLN A 577 30.03 35.62 -2.69
CA GLN A 577 29.15 36.28 -1.73
C GLN A 577 27.83 35.52 -1.65
N ASP A 578 27.17 35.58 -0.50
CA ASP A 578 25.82 35.06 -0.37
C ASP A 578 24.78 36.01 -0.97
N SER A 579 23.66 35.46 -1.41
CA SER A 579 22.57 36.21 -2.03
C SER A 579 21.68 36.84 -0.96
N VAL A 580 21.66 38.18 -0.93
CA VAL A 580 20.77 38.96 -0.05
C VAL A 580 19.29 38.64 -0.31
N ALA A 581 18.91 38.31 -1.55
CA ALA A 581 17.53 38.02 -1.93
C ALA A 581 17.01 36.67 -1.41
N VAL A 582 17.91 35.74 -1.07
CA VAL A 582 17.55 34.39 -0.58
C VAL A 582 17.90 34.21 0.90
N ARG A 583 18.84 34.99 1.43
CA ARG A 583 19.24 34.94 2.84
C ARG A 583 18.05 35.24 3.75
N SER A 584 17.76 34.30 4.65
CA SER A 584 16.76 34.47 5.70
C SER A 584 17.17 35.59 6.67
N ALA A 585 16.20 36.35 7.18
CA ALA A 585 16.44 37.46 8.11
C ALA A 585 17.19 37.04 9.39
N GLY A 586 17.11 35.75 9.77
CA GLY A 586 17.78 35.20 10.95
C GLY A 586 19.25 34.81 10.74
N VAL A 587 19.79 35.01 9.53
CA VAL A 587 21.15 34.59 9.15
C VAL A 587 22.01 35.83 8.89
N THR A 588 23.20 35.90 9.48
CA THR A 588 24.15 36.97 9.14
C THR A 588 24.83 36.71 7.78
N PRO A 589 25.11 37.77 7.00
CA PRO A 589 25.87 37.66 5.74
C PRO A 589 27.20 36.92 5.95
N SER A 590 27.61 36.12 4.97
CA SER A 590 28.93 35.49 5.04
C SER A 590 29.51 35.24 3.64
N VAL A 591 30.84 35.36 3.59
CA VAL A 591 31.64 35.14 2.39
C VAL A 591 32.22 33.74 2.46
N ALA A 592 32.08 32.97 1.39
CA ALA A 592 32.73 31.66 1.31
C ALA A 592 34.26 31.85 1.35
N VAL A 593 34.93 31.06 2.20
CA VAL A 593 36.39 31.04 2.30
C VAL A 593 36.91 29.98 1.34
N LEU A 594 37.55 30.46 0.28
CA LEU A 594 38.08 29.61 -0.78
C LEU A 594 39.58 29.44 -0.59
N ARG A 595 40.00 28.24 -0.16
CA ARG A 595 41.42 27.95 0.09
C ARG A 595 42.04 27.18 -1.07
N ASN A 596 42.08 27.90 -2.19
CA ASN A 596 43.08 27.85 -3.26
C ASN A 596 43.37 26.47 -3.91
N LEU A 597 42.69 26.19 -5.03
CA LEU A 597 43.25 25.35 -6.08
C LEU A 597 42.97 25.99 -7.45
N TYR A 598 43.92 26.79 -7.96
CA TYR A 598 43.96 27.11 -9.39
C TYR A 598 45.30 26.76 -10.02
N VAL A 599 45.12 26.25 -11.25
CA VAL A 599 46.09 25.92 -12.28
C VAL A 599 46.82 24.59 -12.07
N SER A 600 46.35 23.57 -12.81
CA SER A 600 47.18 22.46 -13.27
C SER A 600 48.51 23.03 -13.74
N ASN A 601 49.59 22.69 -13.06
CA ASN A 601 50.89 23.35 -13.01
C ASN A 601 51.68 23.49 -14.35
N GLY A 602 51.12 24.23 -15.30
CA GLY A 602 51.89 24.92 -16.33
C GLY A 602 52.18 24.10 -17.58
N THR A 603 51.40 24.34 -18.63
CA THR A 603 51.83 24.87 -19.93
C THR A 603 50.65 24.78 -20.92
N THR A 604 50.44 25.87 -21.67
CA THR A 604 49.51 26.11 -22.80
C THR A 604 47.98 26.18 -22.60
N VAL A 605 47.37 25.88 -21.44
CA VAL A 605 45.92 26.11 -21.28
C VAL A 605 45.64 27.54 -20.76
N PRO A 606 44.78 28.34 -21.43
CA PRO A 606 44.37 29.66 -20.93
C PRO A 606 43.87 29.57 -19.49
N ALA A 607 44.33 30.50 -18.63
CA ALA A 607 44.05 30.50 -17.20
C ALA A 607 42.54 30.33 -16.93
N ILE A 608 42.16 29.21 -16.30
CA ILE A 608 40.80 29.02 -15.81
C ILE A 608 40.59 30.03 -14.68
N LYS A 609 39.78 31.06 -14.95
CA LYS A 609 39.42 32.07 -13.95
C LYS A 609 38.76 31.40 -12.76
N ALA A 610 39.02 31.94 -11.56
CA ALA A 610 38.47 31.37 -10.35
C ALA A 610 36.94 31.27 -10.35
N TYR A 611 36.33 32.35 -10.84
CA TYR A 611 34.91 32.46 -11.08
C TYR A 611 34.62 32.72 -12.56
N SER A 612 33.56 32.08 -13.05
CA SER A 612 33.00 32.38 -14.37
C SER A 612 31.48 32.23 -14.33
N ASN A 613 30.78 33.17 -14.96
CA ASN A 613 29.32 33.11 -15.15
C ASN A 613 28.89 31.84 -15.91
N THR A 614 29.77 31.29 -16.73
CA THR A 614 29.55 30.05 -17.49
C THR A 614 29.84 28.80 -16.66
N PHE A 615 30.89 28.84 -15.85
CA PHE A 615 31.47 27.63 -15.25
C PHE A 615 31.28 27.51 -13.73
N GLY A 616 31.21 28.60 -12.96
CA GLY A 616 31.16 28.57 -11.50
C GLY A 616 32.56 28.53 -10.86
N GLN A 617 32.63 28.08 -9.60
CA GLN A 617 33.88 27.92 -8.84
C GLN A 617 34.59 26.64 -9.28
N ALA A 618 35.79 26.78 -9.86
CA ALA A 618 36.60 25.66 -10.33
C ALA A 618 37.55 25.08 -9.27
N PHE A 619 37.76 23.76 -9.29
CA PHE A 619 38.71 23.04 -8.41
C PHE A 619 39.85 22.42 -9.20
N GLY A 620 41.07 22.44 -8.65
CA GLY A 620 42.23 21.75 -9.22
C GLY A 620 42.36 20.27 -8.83
N VAL A 621 43.38 19.60 -9.39
CA VAL A 621 43.69 18.18 -9.14
C VAL A 621 44.49 17.97 -7.85
N THR A 622 44.42 16.79 -7.23
CA THR A 622 45.37 16.41 -6.17
C THR A 622 46.76 16.26 -6.77
N ALA A 623 47.83 16.55 -6.00
CA ALA A 623 49.21 16.57 -6.50
C ALA A 623 49.66 15.26 -7.19
N ASN A 624 49.04 14.13 -6.84
CA ASN A 624 49.37 12.81 -7.40
C ASN A 624 48.38 12.33 -8.48
N GLY A 625 47.27 13.05 -8.70
CA GLY A 625 46.27 12.71 -9.72
C GLY A 625 45.61 11.33 -9.54
N ASP A 626 45.58 10.78 -8.32
CA ASP A 626 45.13 9.42 -8.01
C ASP A 626 43.73 9.36 -7.37
N GLY A 627 43.15 10.50 -7.03
CA GLY A 627 41.83 10.57 -6.37
C GLY A 627 41.86 10.03 -4.95
N SER A 628 43.05 9.99 -4.33
CA SER A 628 43.25 9.59 -2.95
C SER A 628 43.26 10.80 -2.00
N TRP A 629 43.02 10.50 -0.72
CA TRP A 629 43.17 11.42 0.41
C TRP A 629 44.43 10.99 1.19
N GLY A 630 45.62 10.98 0.57
CA GLY A 630 46.89 10.52 1.19
C GLY A 630 47.70 11.62 1.91
N THR A 631 48.42 11.30 2.99
CA THR A 631 49.13 12.24 3.93
C THR A 631 49.93 13.34 3.24
N ALA A 632 50.65 13.02 2.16
CA ALA A 632 51.49 13.97 1.42
C ALA A 632 50.71 14.98 0.56
N ALA A 633 49.42 14.71 0.30
CA ALA A 633 48.54 15.54 -0.53
C ALA A 633 47.26 15.96 0.22
N GLY A 634 47.27 15.97 1.56
CA GLY A 634 46.13 16.39 2.40
C GLY A 634 45.33 15.25 3.04
N GLY A 635 45.88 14.05 3.09
CA GLY A 635 45.33 12.88 3.77
C GLY A 635 45.74 12.66 5.22
N PRO A 636 45.33 11.52 5.81
CA PRO A 636 44.58 11.48 7.06
C PRO A 636 45.31 12.15 8.23
N GLY A 637 44.94 13.40 8.49
CA GLY A 637 44.75 13.90 9.86
C GLY A 637 43.25 13.88 10.12
N GLY A 638 42.83 13.84 11.39
CA GLY A 638 41.41 14.00 11.73
C GLY A 638 40.79 15.23 11.07
N ASN A 639 39.47 15.32 11.10
CA ASN A 639 38.68 16.33 10.38
C ASN A 639 39.10 17.81 10.56
N LEU A 640 39.98 18.11 11.51
CA LEU A 640 40.49 19.44 11.85
C LEU A 640 41.74 19.89 11.04
N SER A 641 42.56 18.97 10.50
CA SER A 641 43.91 19.32 9.98
C SER A 641 44.07 19.34 8.45
N ARG A 642 42.98 19.23 7.68
CA ARG A 642 43.02 19.17 6.21
C ARG A 642 43.10 20.56 5.58
N ARG A 643 43.95 20.72 4.53
CA ARG A 643 44.35 22.04 3.99
C ARG A 643 43.62 22.52 2.73
N PHE A 644 42.94 21.62 2.01
CA PHE A 644 42.27 21.94 0.73
C PHE A 644 40.77 21.75 0.86
N TYR A 645 40.01 22.85 0.84
CA TYR A 645 38.55 22.83 1.00
C TYR A 645 37.93 24.15 0.53
N GLU A 646 36.63 24.10 0.26
CA GLU A 646 35.78 25.29 0.25
C GLU A 646 34.98 25.32 1.53
N GLN A 647 35.05 26.44 2.22
CA GLN A 647 34.40 26.60 3.51
C GLN A 647 33.27 27.60 3.41
N PHE A 648 32.13 27.19 3.92
CA PHE A 648 30.93 28.00 4.01
C PHE A 648 30.52 28.07 5.48
N THR A 649 30.00 29.22 5.88
CA THR A 649 29.62 29.45 7.27
C THR A 649 28.22 30.03 7.31
N VAL A 650 27.35 29.38 8.06
CA VAL A 650 26.04 29.92 8.42
C VAL A 650 26.13 30.38 9.86
N THR A 651 25.78 31.62 10.12
CA THR A 651 25.82 32.19 11.47
C THR A 651 24.44 32.69 11.83
N ALA A 652 23.94 32.28 13.00
CA ALA A 652 22.68 32.78 13.53
C ALA A 652 22.86 34.24 13.98
N ALA A 653 22.03 35.13 13.45
CA ALA A 653 22.08 36.54 13.81
C ALA A 653 21.76 36.76 15.31
N ALA A 654 22.08 37.94 15.83
CA ALA A 654 21.83 38.27 17.23
C ALA A 654 20.34 38.08 17.58
N GLY A 655 20.07 37.39 18.70
CA GLY A 655 18.71 37.06 19.13
C GLY A 655 17.99 36.00 18.31
N GLN A 656 18.66 35.34 17.35
CA GLN A 656 18.05 34.34 16.46
C GLN A 656 18.51 32.92 16.78
N THR A 657 17.65 31.93 16.57
CA THR A 657 17.96 30.50 16.59
C THR A 657 17.63 29.89 15.24
N LEU A 658 18.54 29.10 14.66
CA LEU A 658 18.34 28.44 13.37
C LEU A 658 18.43 26.92 13.55
N ARG A 659 17.59 26.15 12.86
CA ARG A 659 17.80 24.70 12.66
C ARG A 659 18.29 24.49 11.23
N ILE A 660 19.49 23.95 11.06
CA ILE A 660 20.09 23.68 9.74
C ILE A 660 19.83 22.22 9.36
N ASP A 661 19.10 21.97 8.28
CA ASP A 661 18.65 20.62 7.92
C ASP A 661 19.53 19.99 6.83
N SER A 662 19.64 20.66 5.68
CA SER A 662 20.29 20.07 4.51
C SER A 662 21.07 21.07 3.69
N LEU A 663 22.08 20.54 3.01
CA LEU A 663 22.90 21.24 2.03
C LEU A 663 22.49 20.79 0.62
N LEU A 664 22.05 21.72 -0.21
CA LEU A 664 21.80 21.51 -1.63
C LEU A 664 22.97 22.13 -2.39
N LEU A 665 23.69 21.33 -3.15
CA LEU A 665 24.78 21.79 -4.00
C LEU A 665 24.55 21.35 -5.43
N THR A 666 24.89 22.22 -6.38
CA THR A 666 24.91 21.86 -7.79
C THR A 666 26.33 21.94 -8.32
N SER A 667 26.76 20.86 -8.96
CA SER A 667 28.13 20.75 -9.47
C SER A 667 28.21 19.99 -10.79
N ALA A 668 29.26 20.27 -11.56
CA ALA A 668 29.61 19.56 -12.78
C ALA A 668 31.11 19.25 -12.76
N PHE A 669 31.55 18.09 -13.26
CA PHE A 669 32.95 17.66 -13.15
C PHE A 669 33.52 17.39 -14.53
N TYR A 670 34.51 18.18 -14.98
CA TYR A 670 35.00 18.10 -16.34
C TYR A 670 36.38 17.46 -16.44
N ASN A 671 36.49 16.55 -17.42
CA ASN A 671 37.72 15.86 -17.76
C ASN A 671 38.36 15.19 -16.53
N THR A 672 37.63 14.49 -15.67
CA THR A 672 38.19 13.72 -14.52
C THR A 672 38.29 12.22 -14.87
N SER A 673 39.21 11.44 -14.28
CA SER A 673 39.19 9.95 -14.42
C SER A 673 38.35 9.31 -13.30
N SER A 674 38.31 7.98 -13.25
CA SER A 674 37.72 7.23 -12.14
C SER A 674 38.24 7.72 -10.78
N ASN A 675 37.41 7.58 -9.74
CA ASN A 675 37.70 7.93 -8.33
C ASN A 675 37.62 9.42 -7.92
N THR A 676 36.99 10.29 -8.72
CA THR A 676 36.64 11.64 -8.23
C THR A 676 35.65 11.54 -7.06
N LYS A 677 35.96 12.20 -5.94
CA LYS A 677 35.23 12.08 -4.67
C LYS A 677 34.82 13.44 -4.12
N LEU A 678 33.63 13.51 -3.54
CA LEU A 678 33.15 14.62 -2.73
C LEU A 678 32.85 14.11 -1.32
N ALA A 679 33.44 14.75 -0.33
CA ALA A 679 33.09 14.59 1.07
C ALA A 679 32.68 15.95 1.67
N VAL A 680 31.70 15.92 2.57
CA VAL A 680 31.25 17.11 3.31
C VAL A 680 31.28 16.79 4.79
N VAL A 681 31.93 17.67 5.54
CA VAL A 681 31.89 17.66 7.00
C VAL A 681 31.51 19.04 7.50
N TYR A 682 30.98 19.10 8.71
CA TYR A 682 30.60 20.33 9.37
C TYR A 682 31.18 20.40 10.78
N SER A 683 31.18 21.60 11.36
CA SER A 683 31.76 21.93 12.65
C SER A 683 31.07 23.15 13.25
N ARG A 684 30.87 23.15 14.56
CA ARG A 684 30.36 24.30 15.32
C ARG A 684 31.48 25.22 15.80
N SER A 685 32.69 24.72 15.98
CA SER A 685 33.87 25.51 16.39
C SER A 685 34.66 26.10 15.23
N GLY A 686 34.17 25.99 13.98
CA GLY A 686 34.93 26.44 12.81
C GLY A 686 36.14 25.56 12.48
N PHE A 687 36.06 24.28 12.82
CA PHE A 687 37.12 23.26 12.74
C PHE A 687 38.33 23.55 13.63
N VAL A 688 38.11 24.18 14.79
CA VAL A 688 39.14 24.36 15.83
C VAL A 688 39.24 23.11 16.73
N SER A 689 38.10 22.53 17.12
CA SER A 689 38.05 21.43 18.10
C SER A 689 37.05 20.32 17.76
N ASP A 690 36.12 20.53 16.83
CA ASP A 690 35.08 19.57 16.45
C ASP A 690 34.93 19.41 14.94
N SER A 691 34.44 18.24 14.53
CA SER A 691 33.88 18.04 13.20
C SER A 691 33.05 16.76 13.13
N ALA A 692 31.94 16.83 12.41
CA ALA A 692 31.01 15.73 12.17
C ALA A 692 30.78 15.49 10.67
N ASP A 693 30.49 14.25 10.33
CA ASP A 693 30.12 13.82 8.98
C ASP A 693 28.63 14.07 8.70
N VAL A 694 28.29 14.34 7.44
CA VAL A 694 26.90 14.28 6.96
C VAL A 694 26.41 12.83 6.96
N ILE A 695 25.10 12.62 7.16
CA ILE A 695 24.54 11.29 7.44
C ILE A 695 23.81 10.65 6.26
N GLY A 696 23.81 11.26 5.07
CA GLY A 696 23.15 10.75 3.88
C GLY A 696 22.66 11.84 2.95
N GLY A 697 21.98 11.45 1.88
CA GLY A 697 21.49 12.40 0.89
C GLY A 697 20.86 11.79 -0.35
N ARG A 698 20.60 12.64 -1.34
CA ARG A 698 20.11 12.28 -2.66
C ARG A 698 21.04 12.85 -3.73
N GLY A 699 21.46 12.02 -4.67
CA GLY A 699 22.18 12.44 -5.86
C GLY A 699 21.27 12.55 -7.09
N PRO A 700 21.86 12.81 -8.27
CA PRO A 700 21.13 12.97 -9.54
C PRO A 700 20.33 11.73 -9.96
N ALA A 701 20.78 10.53 -9.55
CA ALA A 701 20.19 9.25 -9.91
C ALA A 701 19.30 8.62 -8.82
N GLY A 702 19.02 9.33 -7.72
CA GLY A 702 18.22 8.80 -6.60
C GLY A 702 18.91 8.94 -5.24
N GLY A 703 18.45 8.15 -4.25
CA GLY A 703 19.04 8.14 -2.91
C GLY A 703 20.52 7.74 -2.95
N LEU A 704 21.35 8.37 -2.13
CA LEU A 704 22.72 7.93 -1.94
C LEU A 704 22.71 6.59 -1.18
N LEU A 705 23.56 5.65 -1.59
CA LEU A 705 23.74 4.37 -0.89
C LEU A 705 24.28 4.63 0.53
N SER A 706 23.97 3.76 1.50
CA SER A 706 24.49 3.88 2.88
C SER A 706 26.02 3.87 2.94
N THR A 707 26.67 3.26 1.95
CA THR A 707 28.13 3.24 1.74
C THR A 707 28.69 4.48 1.03
N ALA A 708 27.85 5.47 0.67
CA ALA A 708 28.22 6.71 0.00
C ALA A 708 27.42 7.92 0.56
N ASN A 709 27.32 8.00 1.89
CA ASN A 709 26.51 9.01 2.59
C ASN A 709 27.04 10.45 2.49
N GLY A 710 28.20 10.68 1.88
CA GLY A 710 28.84 11.99 1.77
C GLY A 710 29.87 12.29 2.86
N ALA A 711 30.09 11.36 3.79
CA ALA A 711 31.18 11.39 4.77
C ALA A 711 32.54 11.09 4.11
N PHE A 712 33.64 11.33 4.82
CA PHE A 712 34.98 11.00 4.30
C PHE A 712 35.25 9.50 4.17
N ALA A 713 34.73 8.68 5.10
CA ALA A 713 34.88 7.22 5.05
C ALA A 713 34.07 6.60 3.90
N THR A 714 33.01 7.29 3.49
CA THR A 714 32.02 6.86 2.50
C THR A 714 31.69 8.03 1.56
N PRO A 715 32.67 8.54 0.80
CA PRO A 715 32.52 9.75 0.01
C PRO A 715 31.67 9.49 -1.22
N ILE A 716 31.05 10.55 -1.74
CA ILE A 716 30.28 10.48 -2.98
C ILE A 716 31.25 10.35 -4.14
N LEU A 717 31.13 9.28 -4.92
CA LEU A 717 31.82 9.14 -6.19
C LEU A 717 31.12 10.00 -7.25
N LEU A 718 31.89 10.84 -7.92
CA LEU A 718 31.40 11.80 -8.89
C LEU A 718 31.77 11.34 -10.29
N ALA A 719 30.78 11.28 -11.16
CA ALA A 719 30.98 10.89 -12.55
C ALA A 719 31.67 12.02 -13.35
N ASN A 720 32.58 11.63 -14.25
CA ASN A 720 33.16 12.55 -15.21
C ASN A 720 32.09 13.03 -16.20
N GLN A 721 32.05 14.33 -16.48
CA GLN A 721 31.18 14.96 -17.45
C GLN A 721 32.03 15.65 -18.53
N THR A 722 31.85 15.27 -19.78
CA THR A 722 32.58 15.88 -20.92
C THR A 722 31.77 16.98 -21.63
N GLY A 723 30.54 17.23 -21.20
CA GLY A 723 29.64 18.24 -21.79
C GLY A 723 28.20 18.27 -21.24
N GLY A 724 27.93 17.72 -20.04
CA GLY A 724 26.57 17.44 -19.54
C GLY A 724 25.95 18.49 -18.60
N PRO A 725 24.66 18.32 -18.22
CA PRO A 725 23.92 19.23 -17.32
C PRO A 725 24.47 19.20 -15.89
N THR A 726 24.19 20.27 -15.14
CA THR A 726 24.63 20.42 -13.74
C THR A 726 23.91 19.39 -12.86
N ASN A 727 24.68 18.60 -12.10
CA ASN A 727 24.15 17.60 -11.16
C ASN A 727 23.81 18.26 -9.82
N THR A 728 22.64 17.94 -9.27
CA THR A 728 22.20 18.41 -7.95
C THR A 728 22.38 17.31 -6.92
N TYR A 729 23.03 17.64 -5.81
CA TYR A 729 23.17 16.78 -4.65
C TYR A 729 22.52 17.46 -3.44
N ARG A 730 21.79 16.69 -2.65
CA ARG A 730 21.19 17.11 -1.38
C ARG A 730 21.76 16.26 -0.26
N LEU A 731 22.45 16.87 0.70
CA LEU A 731 23.09 16.18 1.83
C LEU A 731 22.43 16.60 3.13
N VAL A 732 22.25 15.65 4.04
CA VAL A 732 21.60 15.86 5.34
C VAL A 732 22.67 15.94 6.43
N PHE A 733 22.68 17.02 7.21
CA PHE A 733 23.68 17.23 8.26
C PHE A 733 23.48 16.27 9.44
N SER A 734 22.26 16.16 9.94
CA SER A 734 21.86 15.22 11.00
C SER A 734 20.37 14.87 10.85
N SER A 735 19.90 13.81 11.52
CA SER A 735 18.51 13.35 11.42
C SER A 735 17.51 14.34 12.03
N ALA A 736 17.96 15.15 12.98
CA ALA A 736 17.16 16.19 13.64
C ALA A 736 17.48 17.62 13.17
N GLY A 737 18.40 17.78 12.21
CA GLY A 737 19.02 19.07 11.90
C GLY A 737 20.00 19.54 12.97
N VAL A 738 20.77 20.58 12.67
CA VAL A 738 21.76 21.18 13.56
C VAL A 738 21.25 22.54 14.04
N THR A 739 20.89 22.63 15.32
CA THR A 739 20.46 23.90 15.91
C THR A 739 21.65 24.82 16.22
N LEU A 740 21.53 26.10 15.88
CA LEU A 740 22.43 27.20 16.19
C LEU A 740 21.66 28.26 16.98
N THR A 741 22.16 28.67 18.15
CA THR A 741 21.62 29.82 18.90
C THR A 741 22.35 31.11 18.51
N ALA A 742 21.89 32.26 19.00
CA ALA A 742 22.40 33.58 18.64
C ALA A 742 23.93 33.66 18.70
N GLY A 743 24.56 34.11 17.61
CA GLY A 743 26.01 34.24 17.48
C GLY A 743 26.76 32.94 17.22
N GLN A 744 26.10 31.77 17.33
CA GLN A 744 26.73 30.49 16.97
C GLN A 744 26.81 30.33 15.45
N THR A 745 27.84 29.60 15.04
CA THR A 745 28.15 29.34 13.64
C THR A 745 28.12 27.86 13.35
N LEU A 746 27.56 27.47 12.20
CA LEU A 746 27.85 26.18 11.58
C LEU A 746 28.76 26.42 10.39
N THR A 747 29.96 25.90 10.47
CA THR A 747 30.91 25.90 9.37
C THR A 747 30.90 24.54 8.72
N PHE A 748 30.79 24.47 7.40
CA PHE A 748 30.95 23.23 6.65
C PHE A 748 31.99 23.39 5.56
N ARG A 749 32.71 22.30 5.31
CA ARG A 749 33.79 22.23 4.34
C ARG A 749 33.44 21.18 3.29
N LEU A 750 33.51 21.59 2.02
CA LEU A 750 33.42 20.70 0.88
C LEU A 750 34.84 20.30 0.50
N TYR A 751 35.07 19.00 0.44
CA TYR A 751 36.34 18.42 0.10
C TYR A 751 36.19 17.66 -1.20
N PHE A 752 37.05 18.00 -2.16
CA PHE A 752 37.13 17.33 -3.45
C PHE A 752 38.47 16.62 -3.63
N SER A 753 38.44 15.42 -4.22
CA SER A 753 39.64 14.73 -4.70
C SER A 753 39.39 14.27 -6.13
N CYS A 754 40.32 14.58 -7.04
CA CYS A 754 40.19 14.29 -8.48
C CYS A 754 41.18 13.20 -8.87
N GLY A 755 40.69 12.16 -9.55
CA GLY A 755 41.45 10.97 -9.91
C GLY A 755 42.27 11.07 -11.19
N SER A 756 42.92 12.19 -11.53
CA SER A 756 43.75 12.24 -12.75
C SER A 756 44.97 13.15 -12.78
N SER A 757 45.95 12.77 -13.62
CA SER A 757 47.20 13.49 -13.89
C SER A 757 47.21 14.36 -15.17
N SER A 758 46.18 14.36 -16.02
CA SER A 758 46.21 15.16 -17.28
C SER A 758 45.79 16.62 -17.09
N THR A 759 46.25 17.52 -17.97
CA THR A 759 45.99 18.97 -17.92
C THR A 759 44.54 19.35 -18.25
N GLY A 760 44.05 20.49 -17.70
CA GLY A 760 42.73 21.06 -18.04
C GLY A 760 41.51 20.49 -17.31
N ARG A 761 41.68 19.96 -16.09
CA ARG A 761 40.63 19.24 -15.34
C ARG A 761 40.12 20.05 -14.17
N TYR A 762 38.80 20.11 -14.00
CA TYR A 762 38.19 20.88 -12.92
C TYR A 762 36.80 20.39 -12.54
N ALA A 763 36.52 20.40 -11.24
CA ALA A 763 35.14 20.39 -10.75
C ALA A 763 34.57 21.81 -10.83
N LEU A 764 33.27 21.97 -10.98
CA LEU A 764 32.56 23.23 -11.02
C LEU A 764 31.49 23.21 -9.95
N LEU A 765 31.66 23.99 -8.89
CA LEU A 765 30.60 24.25 -7.92
C LEU A 765 29.82 25.47 -8.39
N LYS A 766 28.53 25.28 -8.68
CA LYS A 766 27.67 26.30 -9.31
C LYS A 766 26.70 26.94 -8.33
N ASN A 767 26.14 26.14 -7.41
CA ASN A 767 25.27 26.63 -6.34
C ASN A 767 25.59 25.91 -5.03
N VAL A 768 25.51 26.66 -3.93
CA VAL A 768 25.50 26.12 -2.56
C VAL A 768 24.33 26.75 -1.84
N LEU A 769 23.33 25.97 -1.49
CA LEU A 769 22.12 26.41 -0.78
C LEU A 769 22.00 25.60 0.51
N VAL A 770 21.97 26.28 1.64
CA VAL A 770 21.63 25.66 2.92
C VAL A 770 20.14 25.86 3.16
N THR A 771 19.45 24.78 3.49
CA THR A 771 18.05 24.80 3.91
C THR A 771 17.93 24.44 5.38
N GLY A 772 16.88 24.94 5.99
CA GLY A 772 16.60 24.75 7.39
C GLY A 772 15.40 25.60 7.80
N GLU A 773 15.33 25.94 9.07
CA GLU A 773 14.25 26.73 9.63
C GLU A 773 14.83 27.83 10.51
N ASN A 774 14.30 29.04 10.42
CA ASN A 774 14.54 30.04 11.45
C ASN A 774 13.63 29.70 12.63
N THR A 775 14.18 28.98 13.61
CA THR A 775 13.47 28.52 14.80
C THR A 775 13.55 29.53 15.95
N THR A 776 13.99 30.77 15.68
CA THR A 776 13.93 31.85 16.66
C THR A 776 12.51 31.88 17.19
N PRO A 777 12.30 31.63 18.49
CA PRO A 777 10.99 31.86 19.07
C PRO A 777 10.67 33.31 18.77
N VAL A 778 9.60 33.56 17.99
CA VAL A 778 9.05 34.89 17.79
C VAL A 778 9.10 35.58 19.15
N ALA A 779 9.80 36.72 19.26
CA ALA A 779 9.89 37.48 20.51
C ALA A 779 8.50 37.48 21.10
N CYS A 780 8.37 36.85 22.26
CA CYS A 780 7.09 36.25 22.60
C CYS A 780 6.02 37.34 22.64
N ASN A 781 5.14 37.24 21.66
CA ASN A 781 3.99 38.07 21.46
C ASN A 781 2.92 37.30 22.23
N ALA A 782 2.84 37.49 23.54
CA ALA A 782 1.62 37.04 24.22
C ALA A 782 0.53 38.00 23.74
N ALA A 783 -0.40 37.49 22.95
CA ALA A 783 -1.59 38.22 22.57
C ALA A 783 -2.72 37.21 22.43
N PHE A 784 -3.83 37.52 23.06
CA PHE A 784 -5.07 36.79 22.91
C PHE A 784 -6.23 37.77 23.05
N THR A 785 -7.34 37.45 22.42
CA THR A 785 -8.57 38.21 22.54
C THR A 785 -9.73 37.27 22.80
N TYR A 786 -10.69 37.71 23.60
CA TYR A 786 -12.02 37.12 23.65
C TYR A 786 -12.92 37.91 22.70
N ALA A 787 -13.90 37.25 22.09
CA ALA A 787 -14.79 37.86 21.09
C ALA A 787 -15.61 39.05 21.63
N ALA A 788 -15.79 39.16 22.95
CA ALA A 788 -16.44 40.26 23.65
C ALA A 788 -15.71 40.58 24.96
N ALA A 789 -15.84 41.83 25.44
CA ALA A 789 -15.30 42.25 26.73
C ALA A 789 -16.21 41.87 27.92
N THR A 790 -17.48 41.55 27.64
CA THR A 790 -18.49 41.20 28.64
C THR A 790 -19.28 39.97 28.19
N TYR A 791 -19.47 39.01 29.10
CA TYR A 791 -20.23 37.78 28.88
C TYR A 791 -21.27 37.57 29.98
N CYS A 792 -22.37 36.90 29.67
CA CYS A 792 -23.35 36.48 30.66
C CYS A 792 -23.01 35.09 31.20
N GLN A 793 -23.17 34.80 32.49
CA GLN A 793 -22.91 33.44 33.05
C GLN A 793 -23.71 32.33 32.34
N SER A 794 -24.85 32.66 31.72
CA SER A 794 -25.70 31.73 30.98
C SER A 794 -25.37 31.61 29.48
N SER A 795 -24.39 32.35 28.97
CA SER A 795 -23.94 32.23 27.57
C SER A 795 -23.08 31.00 27.35
N ALA A 796 -22.87 30.62 26.08
CA ALA A 796 -21.91 29.58 25.73
C ALA A 796 -20.49 30.00 26.14
N ASN A 797 -19.71 29.04 26.64
CA ASN A 797 -18.34 29.25 27.08
C ASN A 797 -17.47 29.85 25.96
N PRO A 798 -16.89 31.05 26.15
CA PRO A 798 -16.06 31.67 25.15
C PRO A 798 -14.66 31.08 25.24
N SER A 799 -14.12 30.71 24.08
CA SER A 799 -12.71 30.38 23.93
C SER A 799 -11.95 31.61 23.42
N PRO A 800 -10.73 31.88 23.93
CA PRO A 800 -9.92 32.98 23.45
C PRO A 800 -9.33 32.63 22.08
N THR A 801 -9.22 33.63 21.21
CA THR A 801 -8.40 33.54 20.01
C THR A 801 -6.99 33.99 20.38
N ILE A 802 -6.03 33.06 20.36
CA ILE A 802 -4.61 33.40 20.53
C ILE A 802 -4.13 34.03 19.21
N THR A 803 -3.81 35.32 19.24
CA THR A 803 -3.28 36.09 18.11
C THR A 803 -1.76 36.23 18.15
N GLY A 804 -1.15 35.75 19.24
CA GLY A 804 0.28 35.70 19.48
C GLY A 804 0.87 34.28 19.54
N THR A 805 2.01 34.13 20.23
CA THR A 805 2.74 32.87 20.40
C THR A 805 1.89 31.84 21.16
N SER A 806 1.60 30.69 20.55
CA SER A 806 0.80 29.59 21.14
C SER A 806 1.61 28.70 22.09
N GLY A 807 0.93 27.88 22.91
CA GLY A 807 1.57 26.91 23.82
C GLY A 807 1.79 27.38 25.27
N GLY A 808 1.25 28.53 25.66
CA GLY A 808 1.23 29.01 27.06
C GLY A 808 0.04 28.49 27.87
N ALA A 809 0.00 28.84 29.16
CA ALA A 809 -1.08 28.52 30.07
C ALA A 809 -1.88 29.77 30.45
N PHE A 810 -3.19 29.60 30.65
CA PHE A 810 -4.06 30.65 31.12
C PHE A 810 -4.28 30.56 32.63
N THR A 811 -4.19 31.71 33.29
CA THR A 811 -4.56 31.89 34.69
C THR A 811 -5.49 33.09 34.81
N SER A 812 -6.22 33.20 35.92
CA SER A 812 -7.08 34.35 36.19
C SER A 812 -7.02 34.77 37.64
N THR A 813 -7.55 35.96 37.92
CA THR A 813 -7.93 36.32 39.29
C THR A 813 -8.96 35.31 39.84
N ALA A 814 -8.96 35.13 41.16
CA ALA A 814 -9.82 34.18 41.85
C ALA A 814 -11.31 34.46 41.55
N GLY A 815 -12.09 33.40 41.36
CA GLY A 815 -13.52 33.48 41.07
C GLY A 815 -13.90 33.25 39.61
N LEU A 816 -12.96 33.28 38.66
CA LEU A 816 -13.16 32.85 37.27
C LEU A 816 -12.72 31.39 37.11
N SER A 817 -13.61 30.55 36.59
CA SER A 817 -13.30 29.17 36.22
C SER A 817 -12.93 29.11 34.75
N LEU A 818 -11.66 28.87 34.43
CA LEU A 818 -11.17 28.67 33.07
C LEU A 818 -10.32 27.42 32.95
N ASN A 819 -10.29 26.83 31.76
CA ASN A 819 -9.38 25.75 31.45
C ASN A 819 -7.97 26.31 31.26
N ALA A 820 -7.02 25.88 32.10
CA ALA A 820 -5.65 26.40 32.07
C ALA A 820 -4.90 26.12 30.75
N ALA A 821 -5.28 25.10 29.99
CA ALA A 821 -4.64 24.73 28.72
C ALA A 821 -5.31 25.36 27.49
N THR A 822 -6.64 25.46 27.47
CA THR A 822 -7.38 25.99 26.31
C THR A 822 -7.78 27.46 26.45
N GLY A 823 -7.74 28.00 27.67
CA GLY A 823 -8.22 29.34 27.98
C GLY A 823 -9.74 29.48 27.92
N GLU A 824 -10.48 28.41 27.62
CA GLU A 824 -11.94 28.44 27.60
C GLU A 824 -12.47 28.82 28.98
N ILE A 825 -13.30 29.87 29.02
CA ILE A 825 -13.94 30.31 30.25
C ILE A 825 -15.20 29.47 30.44
N ASN A 826 -15.29 28.76 31.57
CA ASN A 826 -16.53 28.16 32.01
C ASN A 826 -17.38 29.24 32.69
N LEU A 827 -18.26 29.88 31.93
CA LEU A 827 -19.07 30.99 32.39
C LEU A 827 -20.02 30.58 33.52
N ALA A 828 -20.56 29.36 33.48
CA ALA A 828 -21.49 28.84 34.48
C ALA A 828 -20.81 28.51 35.82
N ALA A 829 -19.54 28.10 35.80
CA ALA A 829 -18.76 27.82 36.99
C ALA A 829 -18.00 29.05 37.54
N SER A 830 -18.08 30.19 36.84
CA SER A 830 -17.43 31.44 37.25
C SER A 830 -18.39 32.30 38.06
N THR A 831 -17.87 33.05 39.02
CA THR A 831 -18.63 34.10 39.73
C THR A 831 -18.83 35.32 38.82
N ALA A 832 -19.77 36.20 39.15
CA ALA A 832 -19.96 37.46 38.42
C ALA A 832 -18.95 38.51 38.92
N GLY A 833 -18.35 39.25 38.00
CA GLY A 833 -17.28 40.19 38.28
C GLY A 833 -16.38 40.44 37.07
N THR A 834 -15.43 41.36 37.21
CA THR A 834 -14.41 41.61 36.19
C THR A 834 -13.14 40.86 36.54
N TYR A 835 -12.68 40.01 35.63
CA TYR A 835 -11.52 39.16 35.82
C TYR A 835 -10.42 39.57 34.87
N THR A 836 -9.19 39.59 35.39
CA THR A 836 -8.00 39.72 34.56
C THR A 836 -7.49 38.32 34.28
N ILE A 837 -7.53 37.94 33.01
CA ILE A 837 -7.02 36.68 32.51
C ILE A 837 -5.61 36.94 32.02
N THR A 838 -4.66 36.15 32.51
CA THR A 838 -3.25 36.21 32.11
C THR A 838 -2.93 34.99 31.29
N TYR A 839 -2.50 35.19 30.05
CA TYR A 839 -1.91 34.13 29.23
C TYR A 839 -0.40 34.20 29.38
N THR A 840 0.21 33.16 29.94
CA THR A 840 1.65 33.09 30.22
C THR A 840 2.26 32.00 29.36
N ASN A 841 3.08 32.39 28.38
CA ASN A 841 3.86 31.44 27.58
C ASN A 841 5.23 31.15 28.22
N SER A 842 5.82 32.15 28.89
CA SER A 842 7.04 32.03 29.69
C SER A 842 7.07 33.11 30.80
N PRO A 843 7.95 33.04 31.81
CA PRO A 843 7.97 34.01 32.92
C PRO A 843 8.10 35.48 32.47
N THR A 844 8.74 35.72 31.33
CA THR A 844 8.93 37.06 30.74
C THR A 844 7.99 37.34 29.57
N CYS A 845 7.06 36.43 29.27
CA CYS A 845 6.09 36.58 28.20
C CYS A 845 4.68 36.24 28.67
N ASN A 846 3.98 37.28 29.07
CA ASN A 846 2.58 37.23 29.43
C ASN A 846 1.82 38.38 28.79
N ALA A 847 0.52 38.17 28.58
CA ALA A 847 -0.42 39.22 28.26
C ALA A 847 -1.65 39.06 29.11
N THR A 848 -2.31 40.18 29.35
CA THR A 848 -3.53 40.23 30.14
C THR A 848 -4.68 40.74 29.30
N ALA A 849 -5.85 40.10 29.43
CA ALA A 849 -7.11 40.65 28.95
C ALA A 849 -8.11 40.66 30.09
N THR A 850 -8.95 41.68 30.12
CA THR A 850 -10.04 41.77 31.10
C THR A 850 -11.34 41.26 30.48
N VAL A 851 -11.98 40.33 31.16
CA VAL A 851 -13.32 39.85 30.82
C VAL A 851 -14.25 40.12 32.01
N SER A 852 -15.38 40.76 31.74
CA SER A 852 -16.44 40.93 32.74
C SER A 852 -17.50 39.85 32.56
N ILE A 853 -17.81 39.14 33.64
CA ILE A 853 -18.92 38.19 33.70
C ILE A 853 -20.07 38.84 34.45
N THR A 854 -21.20 38.98 33.76
CA THR A 854 -22.46 39.46 34.35
C THR A 854 -23.30 38.24 34.73
N ALA A 855 -23.86 38.24 35.94
CA ALA A 855 -24.89 37.25 36.28
C ALA A 855 -26.16 37.54 35.48
N PRO A 856 -26.81 36.52 34.87
CA PRO A 856 -28.11 36.72 34.25
C PRO A 856 -29.09 37.25 35.30
N ALA A 857 -29.91 38.23 34.90
CA ALA A 857 -31.11 38.54 35.67
C ALA A 857 -31.93 37.25 35.82
N THR A 858 -32.66 37.10 36.91
CA THR A 858 -33.63 36.01 37.05
C THR A 858 -35.03 36.61 36.95
N ALA A 859 -35.91 35.99 36.18
CA ALA A 859 -37.30 36.41 36.05
C ALA A 859 -38.24 35.61 36.97
N GLY A 860 -37.66 34.78 37.84
CA GLY A 860 -38.38 33.81 38.67
C GLY A 860 -39.46 34.46 39.51
N PHE A 861 -40.65 33.90 39.47
CA PHE A 861 -41.77 34.31 40.30
C PHE A 861 -42.68 33.12 40.51
N THR A 862 -43.50 33.19 41.55
CA THR A 862 -44.46 32.15 41.89
C THR A 862 -45.77 32.78 42.33
N TYR A 863 -46.87 32.09 42.09
CA TYR A 863 -48.09 32.31 42.84
C TYR A 863 -48.14 31.33 44.02
N PRO A 864 -48.79 31.69 45.14
CA PRO A 864 -48.89 30.80 46.29
C PRO A 864 -49.48 29.44 45.89
N ALA A 865 -48.71 28.37 46.07
CA ALA A 865 -49.09 27.03 45.60
C ALA A 865 -50.13 26.33 46.50
N THR A 866 -50.37 26.84 47.70
CA THR A 866 -51.22 26.21 48.73
C THR A 866 -52.66 26.72 48.78
N ALA A 867 -53.03 27.68 47.91
CA ALA A 867 -54.37 28.26 47.90
C ALA A 867 -55.22 27.70 46.75
N SER A 868 -56.42 27.21 47.09
CA SER A 868 -57.43 26.80 46.12
C SER A 868 -58.08 28.03 45.47
N TYR A 869 -57.66 28.35 44.25
CA TYR A 869 -58.24 29.46 43.49
C TYR A 869 -59.51 28.99 42.78
N CYS A 870 -60.67 29.48 43.20
CA CYS A 870 -61.96 29.18 42.56
C CYS A 870 -62.32 30.30 41.58
N ALA A 871 -62.56 29.94 40.32
CA ALA A 871 -62.99 30.90 39.30
C ALA A 871 -64.30 31.58 39.71
N GLY A 872 -64.40 32.91 39.54
CA GLY A 872 -65.56 33.71 39.93
C GLY A 872 -65.58 34.16 41.40
N SER A 873 -64.55 33.84 42.19
CA SER A 873 -64.37 34.38 43.55
C SER A 873 -63.97 35.86 43.53
N THR A 874 -64.32 36.62 44.57
CA THR A 874 -64.01 38.08 44.68
C THR A 874 -62.58 38.38 45.13
N SER A 875 -61.73 37.37 45.32
CA SER A 875 -60.34 37.53 45.77
C SER A 875 -59.35 37.77 44.61
N THR A 876 -58.22 38.42 44.87
CA THR A 876 -57.10 38.59 43.93
C THR A 876 -55.89 37.76 44.35
N VAL A 877 -55.05 37.36 43.39
CA VAL A 877 -53.84 36.55 43.65
C VAL A 877 -52.60 37.34 43.24
N VAL A 878 -51.67 37.53 44.17
CA VAL A 878 -50.46 38.36 43.97
C VAL A 878 -49.27 37.49 43.58
N ALA A 879 -48.53 37.90 42.55
CA ALA A 879 -47.27 37.26 42.16
C ALA A 879 -46.17 37.61 43.17
N THR A 880 -45.44 36.60 43.64
CA THR A 880 -44.26 36.78 44.50
C THR A 880 -43.01 36.50 43.67
N LEU A 881 -42.14 37.51 43.52
CA LEU A 881 -40.85 37.32 42.84
C LEU A 881 -39.94 36.44 43.69
N ALA A 882 -39.21 35.53 43.05
CA ALA A 882 -38.18 34.74 43.71
C ALA A 882 -37.04 35.64 44.21
N THR A 883 -36.31 35.21 45.23
CA THR A 883 -35.19 35.98 45.78
C THR A 883 -34.14 36.25 44.69
N GLY A 884 -33.84 37.53 44.43
CA GLY A 884 -32.93 37.96 43.37
C GLY A 884 -33.55 38.08 41.98
N ALA A 885 -34.87 37.87 41.85
CA ALA A 885 -35.58 38.04 40.59
C ALA A 885 -36.13 39.46 40.42
N THR A 886 -36.16 39.91 39.16
CA THR A 886 -36.60 41.26 38.79
C THR A 886 -38.02 41.20 38.23
N ALA A 887 -38.86 42.17 38.59
CA ALA A 887 -40.15 42.37 37.93
C ALA A 887 -39.91 42.83 36.50
N GLY A 888 -40.32 42.01 35.54
CA GLY A 888 -40.36 42.37 34.12
C GLY A 888 -41.79 42.73 33.70
N THR A 889 -42.15 42.38 32.46
CA THR A 889 -43.53 42.47 31.98
C THR A 889 -44.24 41.13 32.13
N PHE A 890 -45.38 41.12 32.82
CA PHE A 890 -46.24 39.94 33.02
C PHE A 890 -47.30 39.81 31.92
N SER A 891 -47.50 38.59 31.42
CA SER A 891 -48.57 38.26 30.46
C SER A 891 -49.12 36.84 30.71
N SER A 892 -50.32 36.53 30.22
CA SER A 892 -50.92 35.20 30.34
C SER A 892 -51.66 34.78 29.08
N THR A 893 -51.96 33.49 28.97
CA THR A 893 -52.90 32.95 27.97
C THR A 893 -54.31 33.54 28.16
N ALA A 894 -55.10 33.61 27.08
CA ALA A 894 -56.43 34.21 27.08
C ALA A 894 -57.40 33.53 28.07
N GLY A 895 -58.22 34.33 28.77
CA GLY A 895 -59.19 33.86 29.77
C GLY A 895 -58.79 34.11 31.24
N LEU A 896 -57.52 34.47 31.49
CA LEU A 896 -57.05 34.96 32.79
C LEU A 896 -56.85 36.48 32.73
N THR A 897 -57.41 37.20 33.71
CA THR A 897 -57.21 38.66 33.82
C THR A 897 -56.04 38.95 34.76
N ILE A 898 -54.98 39.61 34.25
CA ILE A 898 -53.74 39.88 34.99
C ILE A 898 -53.22 41.32 34.77
N ASN A 899 -52.60 41.91 35.80
CA ASN A 899 -51.89 43.19 35.69
C ASN A 899 -50.47 43.02 35.13
N ALA A 900 -50.18 43.66 33.99
CA ALA A 900 -48.94 43.45 33.26
C ALA A 900 -47.65 43.95 33.96
N SER A 901 -47.76 44.83 34.95
CA SER A 901 -46.59 45.38 35.66
C SER A 901 -46.33 44.70 37.01
N THR A 902 -47.35 44.08 37.60
CA THR A 902 -47.27 43.52 38.96
C THR A 902 -47.54 42.02 39.02
N GLY A 903 -48.07 41.43 37.95
CA GLY A 903 -48.45 40.02 37.91
C GLY A 903 -49.68 39.68 38.75
N VAL A 904 -50.46 40.64 39.25
CA VAL A 904 -51.64 40.33 40.07
C VAL A 904 -52.80 39.81 39.21
N ILE A 905 -53.39 38.67 39.61
CA ILE A 905 -54.53 38.01 38.95
C ILE A 905 -55.86 38.41 39.61
N ASN A 906 -56.87 38.69 38.79
CA ASN A 906 -58.24 38.91 39.25
C ASN A 906 -59.11 37.66 39.01
N LEU A 907 -59.56 36.99 40.09
CA LEU A 907 -60.33 35.73 39.98
C LEU A 907 -61.80 35.94 39.59
N ALA A 908 -62.38 37.12 39.84
CA ALA A 908 -63.80 37.39 39.61
C ALA A 908 -64.13 37.46 38.11
N THR A 909 -63.16 37.91 37.30
CA THR A 909 -63.31 38.08 35.85
C THR A 909 -62.54 37.03 35.05
N SER A 910 -62.02 35.99 35.72
CA SER A 910 -61.26 34.91 35.09
C SER A 910 -62.08 33.63 35.02
N THR A 911 -61.91 32.84 33.96
CA THR A 911 -62.59 31.55 33.78
C THR A 911 -61.81 30.41 34.46
N ALA A 912 -62.46 29.26 34.68
CA ALA A 912 -61.79 28.08 35.22
C ALA A 912 -60.86 27.48 34.15
N GLY A 913 -59.64 27.12 34.55
CA GLY A 913 -58.61 26.65 33.63
C GLY A 913 -57.20 26.72 34.23
N THR A 914 -56.24 26.09 33.57
CA THR A 914 -54.82 26.24 33.91
C THR A 914 -54.19 27.23 32.96
N TYR A 915 -53.61 28.29 33.50
CA TYR A 915 -53.00 29.37 32.75
C TYR A 915 -51.51 29.40 33.01
N THR A 916 -50.75 29.68 31.96
CA THR A 916 -49.33 29.96 32.07
C THR A 916 -49.15 31.47 32.09
N VAL A 917 -48.63 31.99 33.19
CA VAL A 917 -48.22 33.40 33.30
C VAL A 917 -46.73 33.48 33.03
N THR A 918 -46.31 34.44 32.23
CA THR A 918 -44.91 34.69 31.90
C THR A 918 -44.47 36.05 32.44
N ASN A 919 -43.38 36.08 33.22
CA ASN A 919 -42.66 37.30 33.58
C ASN A 919 -41.45 37.42 32.66
N THR A 920 -41.33 38.51 31.90
CA THR A 920 -40.21 38.72 30.96
C THR A 920 -39.38 39.93 31.38
N VAL A 921 -38.14 39.71 31.82
CA VAL A 921 -37.16 40.75 32.11
C VAL A 921 -36.33 41.01 30.84
N ALA A 922 -36.28 42.27 30.40
CA ALA A 922 -35.59 42.66 29.17
C ALA A 922 -34.06 42.42 29.22
N ALA A 923 -33.45 42.28 28.04
CA ALA A 923 -32.00 42.05 27.90
C ALA A 923 -31.18 43.25 28.43
N ALA A 924 -30.09 42.98 29.14
CA ALA A 924 -29.18 44.00 29.67
C ALA A 924 -27.74 43.49 29.84
N SER A 925 -26.75 44.35 29.63
CA SER A 925 -25.33 44.14 29.96
C SER A 925 -24.72 42.80 29.49
N GLY A 926 -25.03 42.40 28.26
CA GLY A 926 -24.53 41.16 27.64
C GLY A 926 -25.35 39.90 27.93
N CYS A 927 -26.33 39.98 28.83
CA CYS A 927 -27.29 38.92 29.09
C CYS A 927 -28.55 39.09 28.24
N ALA A 928 -28.99 38.01 27.60
CA ALA A 928 -30.25 37.97 26.85
C ALA A 928 -31.46 38.20 27.78
N ALA A 929 -32.61 38.59 27.20
CA ALA A 929 -33.85 38.70 27.94
C ALA A 929 -34.18 37.34 28.57
N VAL A 930 -34.50 37.34 29.86
CA VAL A 930 -34.89 36.13 30.57
C VAL A 930 -36.37 36.18 30.84
N SER A 931 -37.04 35.06 30.63
CA SER A 931 -38.42 34.88 31.04
C SER A 931 -38.52 33.70 31.99
N SER A 932 -39.45 33.81 32.94
CA SER A 932 -39.87 32.70 33.77
C SER A 932 -41.36 32.55 33.61
N THR A 933 -41.86 31.33 33.74
CA THR A 933 -43.29 31.06 33.73
C THR A 933 -43.71 30.47 35.06
N ALA A 934 -44.88 30.87 35.53
CA ALA A 934 -45.57 30.24 36.64
C ALA A 934 -46.95 29.79 36.14
N THR A 935 -47.31 28.55 36.44
CA THR A 935 -48.65 28.05 36.18
C THR A 935 -49.58 28.41 37.34
N VAL A 936 -50.81 28.80 37.01
CA VAL A 936 -51.87 29.02 37.99
C VAL A 936 -53.12 28.30 37.51
N THR A 937 -53.69 27.47 38.36
CA THR A 937 -54.91 26.72 38.05
C THR A 937 -56.07 27.30 38.83
N LEU A 938 -57.08 27.77 38.09
CA LEU A 938 -58.36 28.19 38.63
C LEU A 938 -59.32 27.00 38.53
N ASN A 939 -59.76 26.48 39.67
CA ASN A 939 -60.63 25.33 39.78
C ASN A 939 -62.10 25.71 39.56
N ALA A 940 -62.85 24.80 38.94
CA ALA A 940 -64.30 24.92 38.83
C ALA A 940 -64.98 24.58 40.16
N THR A 941 -66.10 25.24 40.46
CA THR A 941 -66.96 24.88 41.60
C THR A 941 -67.75 23.59 41.30
N PRO A 942 -67.80 22.60 42.21
CA PRO A 942 -68.50 21.33 41.96
C PRO A 942 -70.03 21.50 41.90
N THR A 943 -70.70 20.56 41.22
CA THR A 943 -72.16 20.47 41.17
C THR A 943 -72.74 20.04 42.53
N ARG A 944 -74.02 20.35 42.79
CA ARG A 944 -74.71 20.08 44.07
C ARG A 944 -75.04 18.58 44.24
N PRO A 945 -74.75 17.94 45.40
CA PRO A 945 -74.95 16.49 45.62
C PRO A 945 -76.38 16.07 46.08
N THR A 946 -76.67 14.75 46.11
CA THR A 946 -77.94 14.10 46.54
C THR A 946 -77.70 12.91 47.50
N VAL A 947 -78.72 12.44 48.26
CA VAL A 947 -78.58 11.45 49.38
C VAL A 947 -79.57 10.25 49.29
N THR A 948 -79.15 8.99 49.54
CA THR A 948 -79.96 7.73 49.50
C THR A 948 -79.68 6.72 50.65
N PRO A 949 -80.69 6.01 51.24
CA PRO A 949 -80.48 5.08 52.38
C PRO A 949 -80.42 3.56 52.06
N VAL A 950 -79.69 2.78 52.86
CA VAL A 950 -79.55 1.30 52.85
C VAL A 950 -79.63 0.71 54.26
N TYR A 951 -80.53 -0.25 54.51
CA TYR A 951 -80.77 -0.83 55.84
C TYR A 951 -79.94 -2.10 56.09
N ASN A 952 -79.23 -2.17 57.22
CA ASN A 952 -78.18 -3.17 57.51
C ASN A 952 -78.38 -3.90 58.85
N GLY A 953 -79.63 -4.17 59.24
CA GLY A 953 -79.94 -5.12 60.33
C GLY A 953 -79.99 -4.53 61.74
N ALA A 954 -78.98 -3.79 62.20
CA ALA A 954 -79.08 -3.01 63.45
C ALA A 954 -78.66 -1.54 63.25
N THR A 955 -78.38 -1.16 62.00
CA THR A 955 -77.96 0.18 61.56
C THR A 955 -78.50 0.51 60.17
N THR A 956 -78.54 1.80 59.78
CA THR A 956 -78.97 2.32 58.47
C THR A 956 -77.86 3.18 57.86
N THR A 957 -77.41 2.85 56.66
CA THR A 957 -76.33 3.55 55.94
C THR A 957 -76.90 4.51 54.89
N LEU A 958 -76.65 5.81 55.02
CA LEU A 958 -76.94 6.87 54.05
C LEU A 958 -75.80 6.99 53.05
N SER A 959 -76.05 7.36 51.80
CA SER A 959 -75.06 7.44 50.71
C SER A 959 -75.23 8.72 49.89
N SER A 960 -74.14 9.44 49.64
CA SER A 960 -74.09 10.64 48.79
C SER A 960 -73.84 10.26 47.32
N SER A 961 -74.40 11.02 46.37
CA SER A 961 -74.12 10.88 44.94
C SER A 961 -72.73 11.37 44.53
N SER A 962 -72.06 12.16 45.38
CA SER A 962 -70.64 12.42 45.19
C SER A 962 -69.81 11.33 45.83
N ALA A 963 -68.89 10.75 45.06
CA ALA A 963 -68.01 9.68 45.53
C ALA A 963 -66.98 10.16 46.58
N THR A 964 -66.60 11.44 46.55
CA THR A 964 -65.55 12.00 47.42
C THR A 964 -65.87 13.44 47.83
N GLY A 965 -65.15 13.95 48.82
CA GLY A 965 -65.25 15.35 49.25
C GLY A 965 -66.50 15.71 50.04
N ASN A 966 -67.26 14.71 50.51
CA ASN A 966 -68.49 14.92 51.25
C ASN A 966 -68.22 15.48 52.65
N GLN A 967 -69.18 16.23 53.17
CA GLN A 967 -69.30 16.57 54.57
C GLN A 967 -70.79 16.52 54.95
N TRP A 968 -71.15 15.67 55.90
CA TRP A 968 -72.53 15.44 56.33
C TRP A 968 -72.93 16.35 57.50
N TYR A 969 -74.22 16.67 57.54
CA TYR A 969 -74.86 17.50 58.55
C TYR A 969 -76.14 16.80 59.04
N LEU A 970 -76.42 16.90 60.35
CA LEU A 970 -77.64 16.44 61.00
C LEU A 970 -78.36 17.67 61.56
N ASN A 971 -79.59 17.91 61.14
CA ASN A 971 -80.38 19.09 61.52
C ASN A 971 -79.59 20.40 61.32
N ASN A 972 -78.93 20.53 60.16
CA ASN A 972 -78.02 21.62 59.79
C ASN A 972 -76.79 21.81 60.69
N THR A 973 -76.57 20.94 61.67
CA THR A 973 -75.37 20.94 62.51
C THR A 973 -74.33 20.00 61.91
N LEU A 974 -73.09 20.45 61.87
CA LEU A 974 -71.96 19.67 61.35
C LEU A 974 -71.84 18.35 62.13
N ILE A 975 -71.83 17.23 61.40
CA ILE A 975 -71.45 15.95 61.99
C ILE A 975 -69.93 15.83 61.83
N SER A 976 -69.22 16.09 62.93
CA SER A 976 -67.75 16.09 62.92
C SER A 976 -67.19 14.76 62.40
N GLY A 977 -66.29 14.84 61.42
CA GLY A 977 -65.63 13.67 60.81
C GLY A 977 -66.48 12.85 59.84
N ALA A 978 -67.75 13.19 59.63
CA ALA A 978 -68.61 12.50 58.68
C ALA A 978 -68.33 12.99 57.24
N THR A 979 -67.28 12.48 56.62
CA THR A 979 -66.83 12.89 55.28
C THR A 979 -66.83 11.78 54.23
N ALA A 980 -67.13 10.55 54.65
CA ALA A 980 -67.25 9.42 53.76
C ALA A 980 -68.44 9.58 52.79
N GLN A 981 -68.39 8.90 51.64
CA GLN A 981 -69.54 8.84 50.73
C GLN A 981 -70.78 8.28 51.44
N THR A 982 -70.61 7.48 52.48
CA THR A 982 -71.71 6.94 53.25
C THR A 982 -71.64 7.35 54.73
N TYR A 983 -72.79 7.41 55.40
CA TYR A 983 -72.90 7.71 56.82
C TYR A 983 -73.82 6.69 57.50
N VAL A 984 -73.34 6.03 58.56
CA VAL A 984 -74.10 4.97 59.25
C VAL A 984 -74.80 5.52 60.48
N VAL A 985 -76.12 5.38 60.51
CA VAL A 985 -77.01 5.63 61.64
C VAL A 985 -77.13 4.34 62.44
N ASN A 986 -76.60 4.29 63.65
CA ASN A 986 -76.46 3.04 64.42
C ASN A 986 -77.13 3.04 65.79
N SER A 987 -77.80 4.14 66.17
CA SER A 987 -78.59 4.24 67.40
C SER A 987 -79.81 5.13 67.21
N ALA A 988 -80.82 4.97 68.07
CA ALA A 988 -82.03 5.79 68.01
C ALA A 988 -81.80 7.28 68.32
N ALA A 989 -80.69 7.62 68.98
CA ALA A 989 -80.28 9.00 69.26
C ALA A 989 -79.83 9.78 67.99
N GLN A 990 -79.60 9.08 66.88
CA GLN A 990 -79.16 9.65 65.61
C GLN A 990 -80.30 9.74 64.57
N PHE A 991 -81.55 9.63 65.00
CA PHE A 991 -82.68 9.83 64.11
C PHE A 991 -82.93 11.33 63.88
N GLY A 992 -83.08 11.75 62.63
CA GLY A 992 -83.24 13.17 62.26
C GLY A 992 -83.02 13.42 60.77
N THR A 993 -82.79 14.70 60.41
CA THR A 993 -82.71 15.17 59.02
C THR A 993 -81.25 15.37 58.57
N TYR A 994 -80.88 14.78 57.44
CA TYR A 994 -79.50 14.76 56.92
C TYR A 994 -79.32 15.53 55.61
N THR A 995 -78.24 16.33 55.50
CA THR A 995 -77.78 16.98 54.25
C THR A 995 -76.28 16.78 54.04
N VAL A 996 -75.79 16.98 52.80
CA VAL A 996 -74.37 16.84 52.45
C VAL A 996 -73.88 17.99 51.55
N VAL A 997 -72.67 18.49 51.80
CA VAL A 997 -71.92 19.45 50.95
C VAL A 997 -70.71 18.73 50.38
N THR A 998 -70.32 19.05 49.14
CA THR A 998 -69.16 18.42 48.50
C THR A 998 -68.10 19.42 48.13
N THR A 999 -66.87 19.17 48.54
CA THR A 999 -65.68 19.93 48.15
C THR A 999 -64.93 19.15 47.07
N GLY A 1000 -64.73 19.77 45.91
CA GLY A 1000 -64.04 19.14 44.79
C GLY A 1000 -62.54 18.96 45.07
N ALA A 1001 -61.87 18.16 44.24
CA ALA A 1001 -60.43 17.90 44.37
C ALA A 1001 -59.56 19.19 44.35
N GLY A 1002 -60.07 20.27 43.75
CA GLY A 1002 -59.44 21.59 43.74
C GLY A 1002 -59.72 22.47 44.97
N GLY A 1003 -60.43 21.97 45.98
CA GLY A 1003 -60.74 22.68 47.24
C GLY A 1003 -61.92 23.66 47.18
N CYS A 1004 -62.61 23.77 46.04
CA CYS A 1004 -63.83 24.58 45.92
C CYS A 1004 -65.05 23.80 46.41
N ALA A 1005 -65.88 24.41 47.26
CA ALA A 1005 -67.10 23.79 47.81
C ALA A 1005 -68.33 24.02 46.92
N SER A 1006 -69.18 22.98 46.80
CA SER A 1006 -70.52 23.07 46.21
C SER A 1006 -71.49 23.75 47.18
N ALA A 1007 -72.69 24.05 46.70
CA ALA A 1007 -73.81 24.31 47.59
C ALA A 1007 -74.36 22.98 48.20
N ALA A 1008 -75.11 23.06 49.31
CA ALA A 1008 -75.63 21.88 50.05
C ALA A 1008 -76.76 21.11 49.32
N SER A 1009 -76.89 19.81 49.59
CA SER A 1009 -77.95 18.93 49.09
C SER A 1009 -79.34 19.28 49.65
N LEU A 1010 -80.38 18.66 49.08
CA LEU A 1010 -81.71 18.59 49.71
C LEU A 1010 -81.70 17.63 50.93
N PRO A 1011 -82.59 17.80 51.94
CA PRO A 1011 -82.62 17.01 53.21
C PRO A 1011 -83.31 15.61 53.16
N LEU A 1012 -82.83 14.62 53.95
CA LEU A 1012 -83.39 13.23 54.11
C LEU A 1012 -83.66 12.81 55.58
N ILE A 1013 -84.74 12.06 55.90
CA ILE A 1013 -85.17 11.67 57.29
C ILE A 1013 -85.00 10.14 57.58
N VAL A 1014 -84.59 9.73 58.80
CA VAL A 1014 -84.37 8.31 59.23
C VAL A 1014 -84.99 7.97 60.60
N SER A 1015 -85.60 6.77 60.79
CA SER A 1015 -86.34 6.38 62.04
C SER A 1015 -86.23 4.91 62.58
N SER A 1016 -85.54 3.94 61.95
CA SER A 1016 -85.27 2.59 62.53
C SER A 1016 -84.02 1.91 61.96
N SER A 1017 -83.55 0.80 62.56
CA SER A 1017 -82.23 0.23 62.27
C SER A 1017 -82.15 -1.23 61.79
N ALA A 1018 -83.26 -1.98 61.62
CA ALA A 1018 -83.23 -3.35 61.08
C ALA A 1018 -83.67 -3.51 59.64
N LYS A 1019 -82.96 -4.39 58.89
CA LYS A 1019 -83.31 -4.78 57.51
C LYS A 1019 -84.40 -5.85 57.57
N PRO A 1020 -85.57 -5.66 56.93
CA PRO A 1020 -86.56 -6.74 56.79
C PRO A 1020 -85.93 -7.94 56.07
N LEU A 1021 -86.16 -9.18 56.54
CA LEU A 1021 -85.68 -10.41 55.89
C LEU A 1021 -86.31 -10.56 54.50
N ALA A 1022 -85.56 -10.24 53.45
CA ALA A 1022 -86.02 -10.35 52.07
C ALA A 1022 -85.94 -11.81 51.57
N GLY A 1023 -87.06 -12.35 51.05
CA GLY A 1023 -87.11 -13.67 50.41
C GLY A 1023 -87.30 -14.88 51.35
N SER A 1024 -87.50 -14.66 52.65
CA SER A 1024 -87.97 -15.68 53.62
C SER A 1024 -89.33 -15.26 54.16
N SER A 1025 -90.18 -16.22 54.55
CA SER A 1025 -91.51 -15.94 55.08
C SER A 1025 -91.80 -16.80 56.30
N LEU A 1026 -92.19 -16.15 57.40
CA LEU A 1026 -92.79 -16.78 58.58
C LEU A 1026 -94.31 -16.59 58.53
N ALA A 1027 -95.03 -17.70 58.38
CA ALA A 1027 -96.49 -17.75 58.51
C ALA A 1027 -96.89 -18.50 59.79
N VAL A 1028 -98.00 -18.07 60.38
CA VAL A 1028 -98.51 -18.57 61.66
C VAL A 1028 -100.00 -18.84 61.50
N PHE A 1029 -100.43 -20.10 61.63
CA PHE A 1029 -101.84 -20.47 61.45
C PHE A 1029 -102.27 -21.68 62.30
N PRO A 1030 -103.49 -21.69 62.88
CA PRO A 1030 -104.39 -20.55 62.98
C PRO A 1030 -103.85 -19.48 63.94
N ASN A 1031 -104.04 -18.21 63.59
CA ASN A 1031 -103.70 -17.07 64.43
C ASN A 1031 -104.78 -15.98 64.26
N PRO A 1032 -105.72 -15.82 65.20
CA PRO A 1032 -105.66 -16.32 66.58
C PRO A 1032 -105.83 -17.85 66.74
N THR A 1033 -105.31 -18.42 67.82
CA THR A 1033 -105.53 -19.82 68.22
C THR A 1033 -106.38 -19.90 69.48
N LEU A 1034 -107.32 -20.85 69.53
CA LEU A 1034 -108.26 -21.06 70.64
C LEU A 1034 -107.79 -22.14 71.61
N ASP A 1035 -107.25 -23.25 71.10
CA ASP A 1035 -106.75 -24.38 71.90
C ASP A 1035 -105.27 -24.21 72.30
N GLY A 1036 -104.61 -23.18 71.75
CA GLY A 1036 -103.21 -22.87 71.99
C GLY A 1036 -102.26 -23.59 71.02
N ASN A 1037 -102.76 -24.47 70.15
CA ASN A 1037 -101.93 -25.13 69.15
C ASN A 1037 -101.82 -24.25 67.90
N VAL A 1038 -100.60 -23.98 67.46
CA VAL A 1038 -100.32 -23.15 66.29
C VAL A 1038 -99.33 -23.86 65.38
N MET A 1039 -99.66 -23.97 64.10
CA MET A 1039 -98.70 -24.42 63.09
C MET A 1039 -97.89 -23.23 62.58
N LEU A 1040 -96.58 -23.38 62.62
CA LEU A 1040 -95.63 -22.43 62.06
C LEU A 1040 -95.10 -22.97 60.74
N GLU A 1041 -95.11 -22.13 59.71
CA GLU A 1041 -94.51 -22.44 58.43
C GLU A 1041 -93.32 -21.53 58.17
N LEU A 1042 -92.14 -22.15 58.14
CA LEU A 1042 -90.83 -21.52 57.99
C LEU A 1042 -90.34 -21.72 56.55
N THR A 1043 -90.76 -20.83 55.65
CA THR A 1043 -90.37 -20.90 54.23
C THR A 1043 -89.13 -20.07 53.96
N GLY A 1044 -88.12 -20.70 53.35
CA GLY A 1044 -86.86 -20.04 52.97
C GLY A 1044 -85.76 -20.09 54.04
N TYR A 1045 -86.04 -20.64 55.22
CA TYR A 1045 -85.05 -20.77 56.30
C TYR A 1045 -84.14 -21.99 56.06
N ARG A 1046 -82.90 -21.74 55.60
CA ARG A 1046 -81.91 -22.78 55.22
C ARG A 1046 -80.93 -23.16 56.33
N LYS A 1047 -81.03 -22.53 57.50
CA LYS A 1047 -80.21 -22.76 58.69
C LYS A 1047 -81.13 -23.03 59.89
N PRO A 1048 -80.63 -23.56 61.02
CA PRO A 1048 -81.45 -23.72 62.21
C PRO A 1048 -82.09 -22.39 62.61
N VAL A 1049 -83.36 -22.45 63.02
CA VAL A 1049 -84.14 -21.27 63.43
C VAL A 1049 -84.41 -21.38 64.93
N GLN A 1050 -84.05 -20.34 65.66
CA GLN A 1050 -84.47 -20.19 67.05
C GLN A 1050 -85.79 -19.42 67.07
N LEU A 1051 -86.85 -20.12 67.46
CA LEU A 1051 -88.16 -19.54 67.68
C LEU A 1051 -88.26 -19.12 69.14
N THR A 1052 -88.47 -17.82 69.35
CA THR A 1052 -88.65 -17.24 70.68
C THR A 1052 -90.03 -16.62 70.77
N VAL A 1053 -90.86 -17.11 71.69
CA VAL A 1053 -92.14 -16.50 72.02
C VAL A 1053 -91.91 -15.54 73.18
N LEU A 1054 -92.25 -14.28 72.95
CA LEU A 1054 -92.14 -13.19 73.91
C LEU A 1054 -93.54 -12.78 74.38
N ASN A 1055 -93.71 -12.58 75.69
CA ASN A 1055 -94.93 -11.96 76.21
C ASN A 1055 -95.00 -10.46 75.85
N ALA A 1056 -96.11 -9.82 76.18
CA ALA A 1056 -96.30 -8.39 75.90
C ALA A 1056 -95.27 -7.46 76.58
N MET A 1057 -94.58 -7.94 77.64
CA MET A 1057 -93.49 -7.22 78.31
C MET A 1057 -92.11 -7.50 77.68
N GLY A 1058 -92.05 -8.28 76.59
CA GLY A 1058 -90.81 -8.63 75.90
C GLY A 1058 -90.00 -9.75 76.57
N GLN A 1059 -90.55 -10.43 77.57
CA GLN A 1059 -89.87 -11.53 78.27
C GLN A 1059 -90.09 -12.85 77.53
N THR A 1060 -89.06 -13.69 77.47
CA THR A 1060 -89.14 -15.01 76.82
C THR A 1060 -89.96 -15.98 77.68
N VAL A 1061 -91.05 -16.48 77.11
CA VAL A 1061 -91.94 -17.47 77.75
C VAL A 1061 -91.77 -18.87 77.18
N GLN A 1062 -91.32 -18.97 75.92
CA GLN A 1062 -90.97 -20.24 75.33
C GLN A 1062 -89.87 -20.03 74.29
N ILE A 1063 -88.91 -20.95 74.25
CA ILE A 1063 -87.86 -20.95 73.25
C ILE A 1063 -87.66 -22.37 72.72
N ARG A 1064 -87.52 -22.48 71.42
CA ARG A 1064 -87.24 -23.75 70.75
C ARG A 1064 -86.35 -23.54 69.55
N THR A 1065 -85.39 -24.44 69.39
CA THR A 1065 -84.55 -24.50 68.20
C THR A 1065 -85.12 -25.54 67.24
N VAL A 1066 -85.38 -25.11 66.01
CA VAL A 1066 -85.83 -25.94 64.91
C VAL A 1066 -84.61 -26.24 64.02
N PRO A 1067 -84.24 -27.51 63.81
CA PRO A 1067 -83.15 -27.86 62.91
C PRO A 1067 -83.39 -27.39 61.48
N ALA A 1068 -82.31 -27.17 60.72
CA ALA A 1068 -82.41 -26.71 59.34
C ALA A 1068 -83.23 -27.69 58.47
N GLY A 1069 -84.08 -27.16 57.59
CA GLY A 1069 -84.86 -27.94 56.62
C GLY A 1069 -86.22 -28.45 57.13
N GLN A 1070 -86.51 -28.32 58.42
CA GLN A 1070 -87.82 -28.61 58.99
C GLN A 1070 -88.77 -27.43 58.77
N ARG A 1071 -89.70 -27.57 57.81
CA ARG A 1071 -90.55 -26.45 57.35
C ARG A 1071 -91.75 -26.16 58.24
N GLN A 1072 -92.45 -27.20 58.68
CA GLN A 1072 -93.67 -27.06 59.49
C GLN A 1072 -93.38 -27.49 60.92
N GLN A 1073 -93.75 -26.64 61.88
CA GLN A 1073 -93.52 -26.87 63.30
C GLN A 1073 -94.77 -26.57 64.09
N LEU A 1074 -95.23 -27.56 64.86
CA LEU A 1074 -96.28 -27.33 65.83
C LEU A 1074 -95.69 -26.63 67.06
N LEU A 1075 -96.29 -25.49 67.41
CA LEU A 1075 -96.02 -24.74 68.61
C LEU A 1075 -97.24 -24.85 69.53
N ASP A 1076 -97.05 -25.52 70.65
CA ASP A 1076 -98.08 -25.69 71.68
C ASP A 1076 -97.93 -24.59 72.75
N LEU A 1077 -98.95 -23.73 72.82
CA LEU A 1077 -99.12 -22.66 73.80
C LEU A 1077 -100.29 -22.96 74.74
N SER A 1078 -100.86 -24.17 74.74
CA SER A 1078 -102.05 -24.54 75.53
C SER A 1078 -101.87 -24.29 77.04
N ASN A 1079 -100.65 -24.37 77.56
CA ASN A 1079 -100.33 -24.11 78.96
C ASN A 1079 -100.10 -22.61 79.31
N LEU A 1080 -100.17 -21.68 78.34
CA LEU A 1080 -100.00 -20.23 78.58
C LEU A 1080 -101.36 -19.52 78.69
N PRO A 1081 -101.47 -18.38 79.41
CA PRO A 1081 -102.71 -17.60 79.45
C PRO A 1081 -103.09 -16.99 78.09
N ALA A 1082 -104.38 -16.70 77.89
CA ALA A 1082 -104.87 -15.92 76.75
C ALA A 1082 -104.21 -14.53 76.70
N GLY A 1083 -103.80 -14.08 75.51
CA GLY A 1083 -103.09 -12.81 75.32
C GLY A 1083 -102.35 -12.67 73.99
N VAL A 1084 -101.70 -11.52 73.81
CA VAL A 1084 -100.86 -11.22 72.63
C VAL A 1084 -99.41 -11.53 72.93
N TYR A 1085 -98.80 -12.29 72.04
CA TYR A 1085 -97.41 -12.68 72.09
C TYR A 1085 -96.70 -12.25 70.81
N MET A 1086 -95.39 -12.05 70.89
CA MET A 1086 -94.56 -11.79 69.73
C MET A 1086 -93.69 -13.02 69.48
N LEU A 1087 -93.90 -13.65 68.32
CA LEU A 1087 -93.01 -14.68 67.81
C LEU A 1087 -91.88 -14.00 67.05
N ARG A 1088 -90.67 -14.20 67.56
CA ARG A 1088 -89.43 -13.82 66.88
C ARG A 1088 -88.80 -15.08 66.31
N ALA A 1089 -88.70 -15.15 64.99
CA ALA A 1089 -87.87 -16.14 64.31
C ALA A 1089 -86.51 -15.51 64.03
N ALA A 1090 -85.49 -16.04 64.70
CA ALA A 1090 -84.12 -15.60 64.53
C ALA A 1090 -83.28 -16.73 63.91
N THR A 1091 -82.53 -16.38 62.89
CA THR A 1091 -81.45 -17.20 62.36
C THR A 1091 -80.21 -16.33 62.20
N GLU A 1092 -79.06 -16.94 61.92
CA GLU A 1092 -77.79 -16.22 61.72
C GLU A 1092 -77.90 -15.11 60.65
N GLY A 1093 -78.85 -15.25 59.70
CA GLY A 1093 -79.10 -14.30 58.61
C GLY A 1093 -80.09 -13.15 58.86
N GLY A 1094 -80.72 -13.02 60.03
CA GLY A 1094 -81.63 -11.90 60.35
C GLY A 1094 -82.87 -12.27 61.17
N ILE A 1095 -83.78 -11.32 61.34
CA ILE A 1095 -85.01 -11.47 62.15
C ILE A 1095 -86.28 -11.25 61.33
N ASP A 1096 -87.27 -12.12 61.52
CA ASP A 1096 -88.67 -11.87 61.16
C ASP A 1096 -89.50 -11.94 62.44
N MET A 1097 -90.47 -11.05 62.55
CA MET A 1097 -91.34 -10.96 63.72
C MET A 1097 -92.80 -11.02 63.29
N ARG A 1098 -93.57 -11.85 64.02
CA ARG A 1098 -95.00 -11.99 63.83
C ARG A 1098 -95.69 -11.92 65.18
N ARG A 1099 -96.80 -11.19 65.21
CA ARG A 1099 -97.70 -11.16 66.35
C ARG A 1099 -98.54 -12.43 66.36
N ILE A 1100 -98.62 -13.10 67.50
CA ILE A 1100 -99.52 -14.25 67.76
C ILE A 1100 -100.55 -13.84 68.80
N VAL A 1101 -101.79 -14.27 68.63
CA VAL A 1101 -102.87 -14.06 69.60
C VAL A 1101 -103.39 -15.42 70.03
N ARG A 1102 -103.24 -15.74 71.32
CA ARG A 1102 -103.91 -16.88 71.95
C ARG A 1102 -105.17 -16.36 72.63
N GLN A 1103 -106.32 -16.92 72.28
CA GLN A 1103 -107.60 -16.52 72.86
C GLN A 1103 -107.91 -17.25 74.16
#